data_AF-A0AAJ1SYI9-F1
#
_entry.id   AF-A0AAJ1SYI9-F1
#
_cell.length_a   1.000
_cell.length_b   1.000
_cell.length_c   1.000
_cell.angle_alpha   90.00
_cell.angle_beta   90.00
_cell.angle_gamma   90.00
#
_symmetry.space_group_name_H-M   'P 1'
#
loop_
_entity.id
_entity.type
_entity.pdbx_description
1 polymer ?
#
loop_
_entity_poly.entity_id
_entity_poly.type
_entity_poly.pdbx_seq_one_letter_code
_entity_poly.pdbx_strand_id
1 'polypeptide(L)'
;MKQIQRLNFILFCLVLGLLSHPDLLCAETLDDPAPILLPSEPNGKSVLFDNMHGQTAGQADWVIDGAFSDFAVGIMERGYRVEELRKTEPLNLQDLMKHDVFIIPEANIPFKKEEQDDMIAYVENGGSIFFISDHYNADRNKNRWDSSEVMNGFRRGAFKDPTKGMSQAEKQSEAMQGVESSDWLNEYFGIRFRYNALGTVVANQIVDASDTFGITEGISAVTMHAGSTLAITDPTRAKGIVYVPKLDSNAKWGPSVDEGVYHGGGIAEGPYAAISKLGLGKAAFIGDSSPVEDAIPKYRNEETGKQKKTYDGFIEADNRQLLLNMVDWLAQQESYETFDQADVSLDAPSPLLTKEYPENTTEPQAEPWSQPSPTYLWFDSSTFASGSFGSSEQPLLESTYSLTYETPLTQGEPFSVQVKMEGLKPGQMMTGYTLGIYIAGGQQIAKVQNEDGSWPSHYGYSSPFTLIANENGVATKQLFLKLDEKIEGDVNIRLRQGKANLLTESVTIGTSGSIEEPPQIMSLQQARNVKDGTVVKVAGTVTTKPGLFGGQGFFMQDDEAGIYVFQREGDIQRGDYVQVQGTVQTFQGKKELTEVQHVKILGQRELPAFQQVDQIDERNQGKRITLEGSIQQLKAYPNAFEFEIQNDNRRTKVRVDQRTGVTMEDFISLYEEGDIVSVSGIASIHYETYQLLVTDLGHVQKLTSSTPPVIGDLPFTTFDITNTYDIPVPVTDLDGDLDEVHVKLNGVSLGETIAISPLAYKPGRYELTIRATDQAGHRVEKTYEVEAVIHLGRLDELVKYGKTQSYLDDKMEQHLLKKVIDVQRAKNDEARLNKWNALRHQIRVQSGKKIEPSFLPFWDVPVEMKKAM
;
A
#
# COMPACT_ATOMS: atom_id res chain seq x y z
N MET A 1 -18.51 3.06 -51.61
CA MET A 1 -17.60 4.06 -51.01
C MET A 1 -17.90 4.11 -49.53
N LYS A 2 -17.00 3.51 -48.73
CA LYS A 2 -17.12 3.30 -47.28
C LYS A 2 -16.51 4.50 -46.57
N GLN A 3 -17.18 5.04 -45.55
CA GLN A 3 -16.58 5.89 -44.53
C GLN A 3 -16.44 5.05 -43.25
N ILE A 4 -15.24 5.08 -42.70
CA ILE A 4 -14.74 4.26 -41.60
C ILE A 4 -15.09 4.98 -40.29
N GLN A 5 -15.89 4.34 -39.44
CA GLN A 5 -16.00 4.66 -38.01
C GLN A 5 -14.71 4.21 -37.32
N ARG A 6 -14.05 5.11 -36.59
CA ARG A 6 -12.98 4.78 -35.65
C ARG A 6 -13.60 4.52 -34.28
N LEU A 7 -13.50 3.27 -33.85
CA LEU A 7 -13.80 2.77 -32.53
C LEU A 7 -12.54 2.99 -31.67
N ASN A 8 -12.61 3.82 -30.63
CA ASN A 8 -11.52 3.96 -29.66
C ASN A 8 -11.56 2.76 -28.71
N PHE A 9 -10.67 1.81 -28.94
CA PHE A 9 -10.33 0.72 -28.01
C PHE A 9 -9.32 1.30 -27.01
N ILE A 10 -9.65 1.33 -25.72
CA ILE A 10 -8.68 1.55 -24.64
C ILE A 10 -7.98 0.20 -24.45
N LEU A 11 -6.69 0.14 -24.78
CA LEU A 11 -5.85 -1.03 -24.68
C LEU A 11 -5.05 -0.95 -23.37
N PHE A 12 -5.36 -1.82 -22.41
CA PHE A 12 -4.53 -2.04 -21.23
C PHE A 12 -3.26 -2.78 -21.70
N CYS A 13 -2.11 -2.10 -21.71
CA CYS A 13 -0.84 -2.72 -22.05
C CYS A 13 -0.10 -3.11 -20.77
N LEU A 14 -0.40 -4.30 -20.26
CA LEU A 14 0.56 -5.07 -19.49
C LEU A 14 1.64 -5.52 -20.49
N VAL A 15 2.84 -4.94 -20.46
CA VAL A 15 3.95 -5.46 -21.28
C VAL A 15 4.49 -6.71 -20.58
N LEU A 16 3.72 -7.79 -20.65
CA LEU A 16 4.24 -9.15 -20.52
C LEU A 16 5.02 -9.44 -21.80
N GLY A 17 6.31 -9.74 -21.67
CA GLY A 17 7.05 -10.40 -22.74
C GLY A 17 6.31 -11.68 -23.13
N LEU A 18 5.66 -11.65 -24.30
CA LEU A 18 4.85 -12.74 -24.84
C LEU A 18 5.70 -13.98 -25.13
N LEU A 19 5.67 -14.94 -24.21
CA LEU A 19 5.65 -16.37 -24.52
C LEU A 19 4.60 -17.04 -23.63
N SER A 20 3.41 -17.21 -24.18
CA SER A 20 2.29 -17.93 -23.59
C SER A 20 2.64 -19.39 -23.27
N HIS A 21 2.96 -19.67 -22.03
CA HIS A 21 2.79 -20.96 -21.37
C HIS A 21 1.94 -20.70 -20.11
N PRO A 22 1.09 -21.64 -19.66
CA PRO A 22 0.41 -21.49 -18.37
C PRO A 22 1.50 -21.29 -17.32
N ASP A 23 1.40 -20.23 -16.51
CA ASP A 23 2.41 -19.84 -15.52
C ASP A 23 2.77 -21.04 -14.64
N LEU A 24 3.88 -21.70 -15.00
CA LEU A 24 4.62 -22.50 -14.07
C LEU A 24 5.25 -21.51 -13.10
N LEU A 25 5.03 -21.70 -11.80
CA LEU A 25 5.86 -21.08 -10.76
C LEU A 25 7.32 -21.35 -11.12
N CYS A 26 8.00 -20.36 -11.70
CA CYS A 26 9.39 -20.48 -12.08
C CYS A 26 10.27 -20.09 -10.89
N ALA A 27 11.26 -20.90 -10.52
CA ALA A 27 12.35 -20.43 -9.66
C ALA A 27 13.11 -19.33 -10.43
N GLU A 28 13.04 -18.08 -9.93
CA GLU A 28 13.75 -16.92 -10.48
C GLU A 28 15.13 -16.77 -9.81
N THR A 29 16.02 -16.04 -10.45
CA THR A 29 17.39 -15.76 -10.01
C THR A 29 17.73 -14.28 -10.18
N LEU A 30 18.92 -13.86 -9.73
CA LEU A 30 19.43 -12.50 -9.95
C LEU A 30 19.69 -12.17 -11.42
N ASP A 31 19.77 -13.18 -12.30
CA ASP A 31 19.94 -13.00 -13.74
C ASP A 31 18.61 -12.83 -14.49
N ASP A 32 17.48 -13.14 -13.84
CA ASP A 32 16.16 -12.99 -14.43
C ASP A 32 15.71 -11.52 -14.41
N PRO A 33 14.91 -11.08 -15.40
CA PRO A 33 14.40 -9.72 -15.44
C PRO A 33 13.69 -9.34 -14.14
N ALA A 34 14.09 -8.22 -13.54
CA ALA A 34 13.44 -7.73 -12.34
C ALA A 34 12.00 -7.27 -12.63
N PRO A 35 11.05 -7.51 -11.70
CA PRO A 35 9.70 -6.98 -11.81
C PRO A 35 9.70 -5.45 -11.81
N ILE A 36 8.69 -4.89 -12.48
CA ILE A 36 8.48 -3.45 -12.61
C ILE A 36 6.99 -3.18 -12.47
N LEU A 37 6.62 -2.22 -11.61
CA LEU A 37 5.27 -1.67 -11.53
C LEU A 37 5.24 -0.27 -12.14
N LEU A 38 4.29 -0.06 -13.04
CA LEU A 38 4.11 1.22 -13.74
C LEU A 38 2.77 1.85 -13.33
N PRO A 39 2.79 3.10 -12.85
CA PRO A 39 1.57 3.81 -12.49
C PRO A 39 0.79 4.20 -13.74
N SER A 40 -0.54 4.21 -13.65
CA SER A 40 -1.39 4.73 -14.73
C SER A 40 -1.23 6.24 -14.90
N GLU A 41 -1.01 6.96 -13.79
CA GLU A 41 -0.77 8.40 -13.73
C GLU A 41 0.61 8.66 -13.09
N PRO A 42 1.70 8.71 -13.88
CA PRO A 42 3.04 8.87 -13.33
C PRO A 42 3.27 10.26 -12.74
N ASN A 43 3.76 10.33 -11.50
CA ASN A 43 4.19 11.55 -10.83
C ASN A 43 5.61 12.00 -11.25
N GLY A 44 6.26 11.24 -12.14
CA GLY A 44 7.60 11.51 -12.66
C GLY A 44 8.76 11.02 -11.79
N LYS A 45 8.48 10.34 -10.68
CA LYS A 45 9.48 9.81 -9.73
C LYS A 45 9.53 8.28 -9.71
N SER A 46 10.61 7.73 -9.19
CA SER A 46 10.80 6.29 -9.10
C SER A 46 11.39 5.81 -7.77
N VAL A 47 11.03 4.57 -7.43
CA VAL A 47 11.46 3.85 -6.22
C VAL A 47 12.11 2.54 -6.64
N LEU A 48 13.30 2.25 -6.11
CA LEU A 48 14.05 1.01 -6.33
C LEU A 48 14.08 0.18 -5.06
N PHE A 49 13.72 -1.10 -5.13
CA PHE A 49 13.81 -2.06 -4.04
C PHE A 49 15.04 -2.93 -4.22
N ASP A 50 15.78 -3.16 -3.15
CA ASP A 50 16.87 -4.13 -3.12
C ASP A 50 16.34 -5.58 -3.15
N ASN A 51 16.91 -6.43 -4.02
CA ASN A 51 16.77 -7.89 -3.95
C ASN A 51 18.13 -8.59 -4.16
N MET A 52 19.24 -7.92 -3.84
CA MET A 52 20.59 -8.47 -3.98
C MET A 52 21.12 -9.08 -2.68
N HIS A 53 20.57 -8.68 -1.53
CA HIS A 53 21.12 -8.98 -0.21
C HIS A 53 20.28 -9.99 0.57
N GLY A 54 19.64 -10.94 -0.11
CA GLY A 54 18.92 -12.04 0.52
C GLY A 54 17.52 -11.68 1.02
N GLN A 55 16.82 -10.77 0.33
CA GLN A 55 15.43 -10.40 0.62
C GLN A 55 14.43 -11.56 0.47
N THR A 56 14.87 -12.67 -0.14
CA THR A 56 14.09 -13.89 -0.29
C THR A 56 14.61 -15.02 0.62
N ALA A 57 15.44 -14.71 1.62
CA ALA A 57 15.90 -15.70 2.59
C ALA A 57 14.79 -16.04 3.61
N GLY A 58 14.82 -17.27 4.14
CA GLY A 58 13.97 -17.65 5.27
C GLY A 58 12.48 -17.78 4.99
N GLN A 59 11.65 -17.02 5.73
CA GLN A 59 10.21 -17.31 5.90
C GLN A 59 9.26 -16.40 5.12
N ALA A 60 9.75 -15.30 4.55
CA ALA A 60 9.00 -14.38 3.71
C ALA A 60 9.81 -14.02 2.45
N ASP A 61 9.20 -13.24 1.55
CA ASP A 61 9.81 -12.75 0.31
C ASP A 61 9.67 -11.23 0.26
N TRP A 62 10.62 -10.48 0.80
CA TRP A 62 10.56 -9.02 0.91
C TRP A 62 10.86 -8.32 -0.42
N VAL A 63 10.10 -8.68 -1.46
CA VAL A 63 10.23 -8.27 -2.87
C VAL A 63 8.91 -7.72 -3.38
N ILE A 64 8.96 -6.91 -4.45
CA ILE A 64 7.81 -6.09 -4.87
C ILE A 64 6.64 -6.87 -5.49
N ASP A 65 6.83 -8.15 -5.76
CA ASP A 65 5.80 -9.10 -6.21
C ASP A 65 5.72 -10.36 -5.33
N GLY A 66 6.23 -10.24 -4.10
CA GLY A 66 6.12 -11.22 -3.02
C GLY A 66 5.46 -10.58 -1.81
N ALA A 67 5.99 -10.86 -0.61
CA ALA A 67 5.42 -10.42 0.65
C ALA A 67 5.38 -8.88 0.81
N PHE A 68 6.02 -8.10 -0.07
CA PHE A 68 5.97 -6.62 -0.06
C PHE A 68 5.14 -6.07 -1.23
N SER A 69 4.33 -6.90 -1.88
CA SER A 69 3.58 -6.53 -3.08
C SER A 69 2.52 -5.46 -2.81
N ASP A 70 1.78 -5.54 -1.71
CA ASP A 70 0.78 -4.51 -1.37
C ASP A 70 1.45 -3.16 -1.04
N PHE A 71 2.65 -3.17 -0.44
CA PHE A 71 3.42 -1.96 -0.22
C PHE A 71 3.90 -1.36 -1.54
N ALA A 72 4.47 -2.19 -2.44
CA ALA A 72 4.89 -1.75 -3.76
C ALA A 72 3.72 -1.23 -4.61
N VAL A 73 2.55 -1.86 -4.54
CA VAL A 73 1.31 -1.40 -5.17
C VAL A 73 0.87 -0.08 -4.58
N GLY A 74 0.88 0.09 -3.25
CA GLY A 74 0.54 1.36 -2.62
C GLY A 74 1.47 2.51 -3.03
N ILE A 75 2.76 2.22 -3.25
CA ILE A 75 3.71 3.19 -3.81
C ILE A 75 3.35 3.51 -5.28
N MET A 76 3.09 2.49 -6.10
CA MET A 76 2.69 2.69 -7.50
C MET A 76 1.39 3.50 -7.62
N GLU A 77 0.40 3.25 -6.77
CA GLU A 77 -0.88 3.99 -6.72
C GLU A 77 -0.68 5.49 -6.44
N ARG A 78 0.44 5.88 -5.82
CA ARG A 78 0.85 7.28 -5.64
C ARG A 78 1.58 7.90 -6.83
N GLY A 79 1.62 7.19 -7.96
CA GLY A 79 2.20 7.66 -9.20
C GLY A 79 3.69 7.36 -9.37
N TYR A 80 4.32 6.62 -8.47
CA TYR A 80 5.73 6.26 -8.61
C TYR A 80 5.92 5.07 -9.54
N ARG A 81 6.99 5.09 -10.33
CA ARG A 81 7.50 3.88 -10.98
C ARG A 81 8.25 3.04 -9.94
N VAL A 82 7.86 1.78 -9.75
CA VAL A 82 8.51 0.89 -8.77
C VAL A 82 9.31 -0.18 -9.50
N GLU A 83 10.55 -0.36 -9.08
CA GLU A 83 11.51 -1.30 -9.66
C GLU A 83 12.16 -2.14 -8.58
N GLU A 84 12.58 -3.33 -8.95
CA GLU A 84 13.47 -4.14 -8.14
C GLU A 84 14.87 -4.19 -8.74
N LEU A 85 15.90 -4.18 -7.89
CA LEU A 85 17.28 -4.33 -8.28
C LEU A 85 17.69 -5.81 -8.21
N ARG A 86 18.00 -6.39 -9.37
CA ARG A 86 18.60 -7.72 -9.50
C ARG A 86 19.86 -7.67 -10.32
N LYS A 87 20.96 -8.14 -9.76
CA LYS A 87 22.25 -8.38 -10.44
C LYS A 87 23.21 -9.09 -9.50
N THR A 88 24.25 -9.69 -10.07
CA THR A 88 25.31 -10.38 -9.32
C THR A 88 26.46 -9.45 -8.91
N GLU A 89 26.71 -8.38 -9.68
CA GLU A 89 27.76 -7.41 -9.37
C GLU A 89 27.38 -6.52 -8.18
N PRO A 90 28.33 -6.10 -7.32
CA PRO A 90 28.07 -5.25 -6.15
C PRO A 90 27.22 -4.00 -6.48
N LEU A 91 26.34 -3.62 -5.55
CA LEU A 91 25.57 -2.38 -5.64
C LEU A 91 26.53 -1.20 -5.86
N ASN A 92 26.18 -0.29 -6.77
CA ASN A 92 26.98 0.91 -6.95
C ASN A 92 26.14 2.17 -7.14
N LEU A 93 26.79 3.32 -7.02
CA LEU A 93 26.15 4.64 -7.10
C LEU A 93 25.32 4.84 -8.39
N GLN A 94 25.74 4.27 -9.52
CA GLN A 94 25.04 4.45 -10.80
C GLN A 94 23.70 3.72 -10.85
N ASP A 95 23.52 2.67 -10.05
CA ASP A 95 22.23 1.99 -9.92
C ASP A 95 21.24 2.88 -9.14
N LEU A 96 21.74 3.52 -8.08
CA LEU A 96 20.95 4.35 -7.17
C LEU A 96 20.56 5.70 -7.79
N MET A 97 21.49 6.39 -8.47
CA MET A 97 21.27 7.73 -9.04
C MET A 97 20.16 7.82 -10.10
N LYS A 98 19.62 6.69 -10.56
CA LYS A 98 18.49 6.64 -11.52
C LYS A 98 17.13 6.75 -10.84
N HIS A 99 17.10 6.70 -9.50
CA HIS A 99 15.88 6.62 -8.71
C HIS A 99 15.88 7.66 -7.59
N ASP A 100 14.68 8.11 -7.21
CA ASP A 100 14.49 9.11 -6.17
C ASP A 100 14.59 8.51 -4.76
N VAL A 101 14.13 7.25 -4.61
CA VAL A 101 14.15 6.51 -3.35
C VAL A 101 14.69 5.11 -3.56
N PHE A 102 15.59 4.66 -2.69
CA PHE A 102 16.05 3.28 -2.59
C PHE A 102 15.52 2.65 -1.31
N ILE A 103 14.85 1.51 -1.39
CA ILE A 103 14.30 0.78 -0.26
C ILE A 103 15.09 -0.50 -0.07
N ILE A 104 15.50 -0.76 1.16
CA ILE A 104 16.25 -1.96 1.55
C ILE A 104 15.40 -2.76 2.53
N PRO A 105 14.67 -3.77 2.01
CA PRO A 105 13.92 -4.71 2.84
C PRO A 105 14.86 -5.70 3.51
N GLU A 106 14.69 -5.93 4.81
CA GLU A 106 15.30 -6.98 5.65
C GLU A 106 16.49 -7.74 5.01
N ALA A 107 17.60 -7.04 4.83
CA ALA A 107 18.80 -7.61 4.21
C ALA A 107 19.38 -8.72 5.10
N ASN A 108 19.72 -9.86 4.50
CA ASN A 108 20.26 -11.04 5.16
C ASN A 108 21.68 -11.39 4.66
N ILE A 109 22.27 -10.58 3.80
CA ILE A 109 23.67 -10.68 3.35
C ILE A 109 24.34 -9.34 3.69
N PRO A 110 25.52 -9.33 4.35
CA PRO A 110 26.18 -8.10 4.75
C PRO A 110 26.60 -7.24 3.54
N PHE A 111 26.43 -5.93 3.65
CA PHE A 111 26.96 -4.99 2.67
C PHE A 111 28.48 -4.99 2.68
N LYS A 112 29.05 -4.92 1.47
CA LYS A 112 30.48 -4.64 1.28
C LYS A 112 30.77 -3.20 1.65
N LYS A 113 32.03 -2.92 1.99
CA LYS A 113 32.48 -1.56 2.33
C LYS A 113 32.22 -0.58 1.17
N GLU A 114 32.42 -1.02 -0.07
CA GLU A 114 32.17 -0.21 -1.27
C GLU A 114 30.68 0.11 -1.47
N GLU A 115 29.78 -0.82 -1.14
CA GLU A 115 28.34 -0.61 -1.24
C GLU A 115 27.86 0.39 -0.18
N GLN A 116 28.40 0.32 1.04
CA GLN A 116 28.15 1.33 2.08
C GLN A 116 28.62 2.71 1.62
N ASP A 117 29.81 2.81 1.02
CA ASP A 117 30.35 4.08 0.51
C ASP A 117 29.49 4.66 -0.62
N ASP A 118 28.98 3.81 -1.52
CA ASP A 118 28.11 4.25 -2.60
C ASP A 118 26.70 4.65 -2.11
N MET A 119 26.16 4.00 -1.09
CA MET A 119 24.91 4.43 -0.43
C MET A 119 25.09 5.77 0.30
N ILE A 120 26.21 5.96 1.00
CA ILE A 120 26.57 7.25 1.62
C ILE A 120 26.64 8.34 0.55
N ALA A 121 27.38 8.10 -0.53
CA ALA A 121 27.51 9.06 -1.63
C ALA A 121 26.17 9.37 -2.31
N TYR A 122 25.31 8.37 -2.49
CA TYR A 122 23.96 8.56 -3.04
C TYR A 122 23.14 9.54 -2.19
N VAL A 123 23.10 9.34 -0.88
CA VAL A 123 22.34 10.20 0.03
C VAL A 123 22.97 11.59 0.16
N GLU A 124 24.30 11.69 0.32
CA GLU A 124 24.98 12.99 0.38
C GLU A 124 24.64 13.89 -0.84
N ASN A 125 24.45 13.28 -2.02
CA ASN A 125 24.11 13.96 -3.27
C ASN A 125 22.59 14.18 -3.48
N GLY A 126 21.75 13.99 -2.46
CA GLY A 126 20.31 14.26 -2.51
C GLY A 126 19.42 13.02 -2.69
N GLY A 127 20.00 11.82 -2.77
CA GLY A 127 19.25 10.57 -2.79
C GLY A 127 18.59 10.26 -1.45
N SER A 128 17.64 9.32 -1.45
CA SER A 128 16.91 8.93 -0.25
C SER A 128 16.89 7.42 -0.05
N ILE A 129 17.12 6.94 1.19
CA ILE A 129 17.10 5.50 1.50
C ILE A 129 16.05 5.18 2.59
N PHE A 130 15.28 4.12 2.40
CA PHE A 130 14.43 3.54 3.44
C PHE A 130 14.99 2.19 3.91
N PHE A 131 15.47 2.14 5.15
CA PHE A 131 15.91 0.90 5.79
C PHE A 131 14.77 0.24 6.56
N ILE A 132 14.39 -0.97 6.14
CA ILE A 132 13.43 -1.81 6.83
C ILE A 132 14.21 -2.99 7.40
N SER A 133 14.34 -3.03 8.72
CA SER A 133 15.09 -4.07 9.42
C SER A 133 14.16 -4.89 10.30
N ASP A 134 14.71 -5.88 10.99
CA ASP A 134 14.00 -6.71 11.94
C ASP A 134 14.87 -6.96 13.19
N HIS A 135 14.27 -7.59 14.19
CA HIS A 135 14.83 -7.88 15.49
C HIS A 135 16.14 -8.70 15.45
N TYR A 136 16.93 -8.65 16.52
CA TYR A 136 18.06 -9.58 16.68
C TYR A 136 17.56 -11.01 16.92
N ASN A 137 18.24 -12.04 16.39
CA ASN A 137 17.74 -13.42 16.24
C ASN A 137 16.71 -13.61 15.10
N ALA A 138 16.78 -12.76 14.07
CA ALA A 138 16.07 -12.86 12.81
C ALA A 138 16.95 -13.35 11.63
N ASP A 139 18.16 -13.89 11.84
CA ASP A 139 19.01 -14.47 10.78
C ASP A 139 18.27 -15.56 9.97
N ARG A 140 17.90 -15.22 8.73
CA ARG A 140 16.98 -16.01 7.89
C ARG A 140 17.68 -17.10 7.07
N ASN A 141 18.97 -16.94 6.80
CA ASN A 141 19.80 -17.86 6.01
C ASN A 141 20.89 -18.55 6.84
N LYS A 142 20.92 -18.32 8.16
CA LYS A 142 21.83 -18.94 9.13
C LYS A 142 23.29 -18.57 8.87
N ASN A 143 23.55 -17.39 8.31
CA ASN A 143 24.90 -16.91 8.03
C ASN A 143 25.55 -16.14 9.20
N ARG A 144 24.81 -15.96 10.31
CA ARG A 144 25.16 -15.21 11.54
C ARG A 144 25.03 -13.70 11.42
N TRP A 145 24.42 -13.19 10.36
CA TRP A 145 24.07 -11.79 10.20
C TRP A 145 22.56 -11.66 10.34
N ASP A 146 22.13 -11.00 11.42
CA ASP A 146 20.77 -10.50 11.53
C ASP A 146 20.62 -9.21 10.70
N SER A 147 19.42 -8.91 10.22
CA SER A 147 19.23 -7.74 9.34
C SER A 147 19.64 -6.42 9.99
N SER A 148 19.40 -6.26 11.30
CA SER A 148 19.86 -5.09 12.05
C SER A 148 21.39 -4.96 12.11
N GLU A 149 22.13 -6.08 12.08
CA GLU A 149 23.59 -6.09 12.00
C GLU A 149 24.08 -5.73 10.59
N VAL A 150 23.40 -6.24 9.56
CA VAL A 150 23.65 -5.87 8.16
C VAL A 150 23.49 -4.36 7.98
N MET A 151 22.35 -3.81 8.44
CA MET A 151 22.06 -2.38 8.33
C MET A 151 23.09 -1.56 9.11
N ASN A 152 23.42 -1.93 10.35
CA ASN A 152 24.42 -1.19 11.15
C ASN A 152 25.87 -1.31 10.60
N GLY A 153 26.16 -2.34 9.80
CA GLY A 153 27.49 -2.62 9.25
C GLY A 153 28.40 -3.47 10.14
N PHE A 154 27.88 -4.06 11.22
CA PHE A 154 28.67 -4.93 12.10
C PHE A 154 27.85 -5.97 12.85
N ARG A 155 28.50 -7.13 13.09
CA ARG A 155 27.97 -8.18 13.95
C ARG A 155 28.27 -7.94 15.43
N ARG A 156 27.25 -8.15 16.26
CA ARG A 156 27.31 -8.15 17.72
C ARG A 156 28.34 -9.18 18.19
N GLY A 157 29.34 -8.75 18.97
CA GLY A 157 30.37 -9.64 19.50
C GLY A 157 31.43 -10.08 18.49
N ALA A 158 31.40 -9.54 17.27
CA ALA A 158 32.33 -9.84 16.19
C ALA A 158 32.88 -8.58 15.49
N PHE A 159 32.78 -7.39 16.09
CA PHE A 159 33.24 -6.12 15.51
C PHE A 159 34.72 -6.11 15.02
N LYS A 160 35.61 -6.89 15.65
CA LYS A 160 37.03 -6.97 15.22
C LYS A 160 37.27 -7.92 14.05
N ASP A 161 36.38 -8.88 13.85
CA ASP A 161 36.48 -9.90 12.81
C ASP A 161 35.05 -10.31 12.43
N PRO A 162 34.46 -9.71 11.38
CA PRO A 162 33.09 -10.04 10.94
C PRO A 162 32.94 -11.51 10.53
N THR A 163 34.06 -12.20 10.30
CA THR A 163 34.10 -13.63 9.94
C THR A 163 34.22 -14.58 11.15
N LYS A 164 34.16 -14.05 12.37
CA LYS A 164 34.21 -14.85 13.60
C LYS A 164 33.14 -15.93 13.57
N GLY A 165 33.55 -17.18 13.80
CA GLY A 165 32.66 -18.34 13.81
C GLY A 165 32.32 -18.94 12.43
N MET A 166 32.78 -18.33 11.33
CA MET A 166 32.56 -18.85 9.97
C MET A 166 33.61 -19.91 9.58
N SER A 167 33.19 -20.87 8.75
CA SER A 167 34.05 -21.84 8.08
C SER A 167 34.95 -21.18 7.04
N GLN A 168 35.97 -21.91 6.56
CA GLN A 168 36.86 -21.39 5.52
C GLN A 168 36.14 -21.11 4.20
N ALA A 169 35.13 -21.91 3.86
CA ALA A 169 34.35 -21.72 2.64
C ALA A 169 33.50 -20.45 2.71
N GLU A 170 32.80 -20.22 3.82
CA GLU A 170 32.03 -18.98 4.07
C GLU A 170 32.95 -17.75 3.97
N LYS A 171 34.14 -17.80 4.59
CA LYS A 171 35.13 -16.70 4.55
C LYS A 171 35.61 -16.35 3.14
N GLN A 172 35.61 -17.32 2.23
CA GLN A 172 36.09 -17.17 0.85
C GLN A 172 34.97 -16.91 -0.15
N SER A 173 33.71 -17.02 0.29
CA SER A 173 32.54 -16.78 -0.54
C SER A 173 32.52 -15.35 -1.07
N GLU A 174 31.93 -15.16 -2.24
CA GLU A 174 31.78 -13.85 -2.86
C GLU A 174 30.99 -12.86 -1.99
N ALA A 175 29.99 -13.38 -1.26
CA ALA A 175 29.19 -12.60 -0.32
C ALA A 175 30.00 -11.99 0.84
N MET A 176 31.14 -12.60 1.22
CA MET A 176 32.00 -12.09 2.30
C MET A 176 33.21 -11.29 1.80
N GLN A 177 33.44 -11.21 0.49
CA GLN A 177 34.55 -10.43 -0.07
C GLN A 177 34.26 -8.93 0.08
N GLY A 178 35.19 -8.20 0.69
CA GLY A 178 35.05 -6.75 0.89
C GLY A 178 34.15 -6.34 2.07
N VAL A 179 33.66 -7.29 2.87
CA VAL A 179 32.91 -7.02 4.09
C VAL A 179 33.88 -6.62 5.21
N GLU A 180 33.68 -5.42 5.75
CA GLU A 180 34.43 -4.87 6.88
C GLU A 180 33.45 -4.40 7.94
N SER A 181 33.79 -4.56 9.23
CA SER A 181 32.96 -3.99 10.29
C SER A 181 33.06 -2.47 10.30
N SER A 182 31.90 -1.82 10.25
CA SER A 182 31.73 -0.37 10.37
C SER A 182 30.63 -0.06 11.37
N ASP A 183 30.44 1.21 11.70
CA ASP A 183 29.29 1.69 12.49
C ASP A 183 28.65 2.87 11.75
N TRP A 184 28.49 2.67 10.44
CA TRP A 184 28.28 3.74 9.46
C TRP A 184 26.92 4.43 9.62
N LEU A 185 25.85 3.72 10.01
CA LEU A 185 24.57 4.39 10.30
C LEU A 185 24.71 5.39 11.46
N ASN A 186 25.49 5.05 12.49
CA ASN A 186 25.74 5.98 13.58
C ASN A 186 26.64 7.15 13.13
N GLU A 187 27.69 6.88 12.38
CA GLU A 187 28.66 7.90 11.94
C GLU A 187 28.06 8.91 10.95
N TYR A 188 27.23 8.43 10.03
CA TYR A 188 26.71 9.23 8.91
C TYR A 188 25.27 9.68 9.15
N PHE A 189 24.41 8.82 9.70
CA PHE A 189 22.99 9.11 9.90
C PHE A 189 22.62 9.42 11.36
N GLY A 190 23.54 9.32 12.31
CA GLY A 190 23.23 9.65 13.72
C GLY A 190 22.23 8.69 14.37
N ILE A 191 22.16 7.44 13.89
CA ILE A 191 21.19 6.44 14.36
C ILE A 191 21.77 5.02 14.35
N ARG A 192 21.25 4.13 15.20
CA ARG A 192 21.51 2.68 15.15
C ARG A 192 20.23 1.89 15.26
N PHE A 193 20.12 0.77 14.56
CA PHE A 193 19.19 -0.29 14.95
C PHE A 193 19.68 -0.94 16.23
N ARG A 194 18.79 -1.17 17.19
CA ARG A 194 19.14 -1.93 18.40
C ARG A 194 19.00 -3.42 18.17
N TYR A 195 19.75 -4.18 18.96
CA TYR A 195 19.65 -5.64 18.99
C TYR A 195 18.63 -6.16 20.01
N ASN A 196 17.66 -5.32 20.38
CA ASN A 196 16.53 -5.73 21.22
C ASN A 196 15.48 -6.44 20.36
N ALA A 197 14.51 -7.08 21.02
CA ALA A 197 13.48 -7.88 20.37
C ALA A 197 12.22 -7.86 21.24
N LEU A 198 11.41 -6.84 21.00
CA LEU A 198 10.10 -6.66 21.60
C LEU A 198 9.14 -7.66 20.98
N GLY A 199 8.15 -8.14 21.71
CA GLY A 199 7.12 -9.05 21.20
C GLY A 199 6.08 -8.31 20.37
N THR A 200 4.84 -8.80 20.39
CA THR A 200 3.74 -8.10 19.75
C THR A 200 3.35 -6.87 20.56
N VAL A 201 3.51 -5.68 19.98
CA VAL A 201 3.26 -4.39 20.61
C VAL A 201 2.55 -3.48 19.63
N VAL A 202 1.68 -2.59 20.13
CA VAL A 202 1.11 -1.50 19.34
C VAL A 202 1.83 -0.22 19.72
N ALA A 203 2.60 0.34 18.79
CA ALA A 203 3.26 1.63 18.94
C ALA A 203 2.23 2.74 18.72
N ASN A 204 1.92 3.48 19.79
CA ASN A 204 0.86 4.49 19.83
C ASN A 204 1.34 5.83 20.40
N GLN A 205 2.65 5.98 20.60
CA GLN A 205 3.26 7.27 20.92
C GLN A 205 3.77 7.88 19.62
N ILE A 206 2.87 8.59 18.95
CA ILE A 206 3.11 9.22 17.64
C ILE A 206 3.54 10.66 17.87
N VAL A 207 4.62 11.09 17.21
CA VAL A 207 5.06 12.48 17.24
C VAL A 207 4.14 13.32 16.34
N ASP A 208 3.82 14.55 16.76
CA ASP A 208 2.91 15.44 16.00
C ASP A 208 3.39 15.65 14.55
N ALA A 209 2.46 15.59 13.59
CA ALA A 209 2.76 15.67 12.16
C ALA A 209 3.52 16.96 11.78
N SER A 210 3.25 18.08 12.46
CA SER A 210 4.00 19.33 12.26
C SER A 210 5.47 19.23 12.65
N ASP A 211 5.82 18.33 13.56
CA ASP A 211 7.19 18.08 14.02
C ASP A 211 7.85 16.92 13.24
N THR A 212 7.14 16.31 12.29
CA THR A 212 7.63 15.20 11.46
C THR A 212 7.39 15.43 9.97
N PHE A 213 7.34 16.69 9.50
CA PHE A 213 7.18 17.01 8.08
C PHE A 213 5.93 16.38 7.42
N GLY A 214 4.85 16.19 8.18
CA GLY A 214 3.61 15.56 7.73
C GLY A 214 3.63 14.03 7.72
N ILE A 215 4.76 13.38 8.02
CA ILE A 215 4.87 11.90 7.93
C ILE A 215 3.84 11.19 8.81
N THR A 216 3.60 11.69 10.02
CA THR A 216 2.65 11.08 10.97
C THR A 216 1.21 11.61 10.83
N GLU A 217 0.90 12.34 9.75
CA GLU A 217 -0.47 12.77 9.48
C GLU A 217 -1.39 11.56 9.29
N GLY A 218 -2.49 11.53 10.05
CA GLY A 218 -3.46 10.43 10.06
C GLY A 218 -3.02 9.19 10.86
N ILE A 219 -1.84 9.20 11.51
CA ILE A 219 -1.32 8.04 12.22
C ILE A 219 -1.69 8.10 13.70
N SER A 220 -2.38 7.07 14.19
CA SER A 220 -2.73 6.88 15.59
C SER A 220 -2.02 5.68 16.22
N ALA A 221 -1.80 4.61 15.45
CA ALA A 221 -1.17 3.39 15.92
C ALA A 221 -0.50 2.61 14.79
N VAL A 222 0.63 1.97 15.10
CA VAL A 222 1.41 1.12 14.20
C VAL A 222 1.69 -0.19 14.94
N THR A 223 1.49 -1.33 14.29
CA THR A 223 1.73 -2.63 14.92
C THR A 223 3.20 -3.02 14.83
N MET A 224 3.65 -3.89 15.74
CA MET A 224 4.98 -4.50 15.79
C MET A 224 4.78 -5.96 16.18
N HIS A 225 5.44 -6.89 15.49
CA HIS A 225 5.31 -8.34 15.65
C HIS A 225 6.68 -9.00 15.73
N ALA A 226 7.31 -8.90 16.90
CA ALA A 226 8.71 -9.28 17.09
C ALA A 226 9.66 -8.25 16.48
N GLY A 227 9.72 -7.01 16.96
CA GLY A 227 10.53 -5.95 16.34
C GLY A 227 11.70 -5.47 17.19
N SER A 228 12.56 -4.67 16.58
CA SER A 228 13.58 -3.85 17.25
C SER A 228 13.16 -2.39 17.33
N THR A 229 13.77 -1.66 18.25
CA THR A 229 13.75 -0.18 18.24
C THR A 229 15.08 0.36 17.72
N LEU A 230 15.15 1.66 17.50
CA LEU A 230 16.36 2.38 17.12
C LEU A 230 16.89 3.22 18.28
N ALA A 231 18.16 3.62 18.19
CA ALA A 231 18.77 4.59 19.09
C ALA A 231 19.19 5.82 18.31
N ILE A 232 18.67 6.99 18.68
CA ILE A 232 19.13 8.29 18.18
C ILE A 232 20.46 8.62 18.86
N THR A 233 21.53 8.78 18.09
CA THR A 233 22.88 9.04 18.60
C THR A 233 23.35 10.46 18.32
N ASP A 234 22.87 11.06 17.23
CA ASP A 234 23.03 12.48 16.92
C ASP A 234 21.67 13.10 16.55
N PRO A 235 21.00 13.80 17.49
CA PRO A 235 19.71 14.42 17.24
C PRO A 235 19.72 15.56 16.22
N THR A 236 20.89 16.09 15.86
CA THR A 236 20.97 17.08 14.77
C THR A 236 20.76 16.43 13.41
N ARG A 237 20.99 15.12 13.30
CA ARG A 237 20.81 14.34 12.07
C ARG A 237 19.59 13.45 12.12
N ALA A 238 19.28 12.82 13.25
CA ALA A 238 18.21 11.84 13.36
C ALA A 238 17.11 12.25 14.34
N LYS A 239 15.87 11.84 14.04
CA LYS A 239 14.69 12.10 14.85
C LYS A 239 13.77 10.88 14.87
N GLY A 240 13.26 10.51 16.04
CA GLY A 240 12.23 9.50 16.18
C GLY A 240 10.85 10.06 15.87
N ILE A 241 10.00 9.26 15.23
CA ILE A 241 8.66 9.69 14.81
C ILE A 241 7.53 8.79 15.35
N VAL A 242 7.85 7.54 15.69
CA VAL A 242 6.92 6.59 16.30
C VAL A 242 7.63 5.88 17.44
N TYR A 243 7.00 5.80 18.62
CA TYR A 243 7.54 5.12 19.79
C TYR A 243 6.56 4.07 20.33
N VAL A 244 7.12 3.01 20.91
CA VAL A 244 6.35 2.03 21.67
C VAL A 244 5.86 2.62 23.00
N PRO A 245 4.73 2.14 23.56
CA PRO A 245 4.30 2.56 24.89
C PRO A 245 5.31 2.16 25.97
N LYS A 246 5.06 2.54 27.23
CA LYS A 246 5.81 1.96 28.35
C LYS A 246 5.54 0.46 28.44
N LEU A 247 6.61 -0.32 28.59
CA LEU A 247 6.61 -1.77 28.56
C LEU A 247 7.20 -2.34 29.85
N ASP A 248 6.72 -3.50 30.26
CA ASP A 248 7.39 -4.33 31.26
C ASP A 248 8.27 -5.39 30.58
N SER A 249 9.03 -6.16 31.38
CA SER A 249 9.92 -7.20 30.86
C SER A 249 9.19 -8.37 30.18
N ASN A 250 7.87 -8.52 30.35
CA ASN A 250 7.10 -9.57 29.68
C ASN A 250 6.76 -9.21 28.24
N ALA A 251 6.97 -7.95 27.83
CA ALA A 251 6.83 -7.51 26.45
C ALA A 251 7.99 -7.96 25.54
N LYS A 252 8.93 -8.77 26.04
CA LYS A 252 9.97 -9.43 25.24
C LYS A 252 9.35 -10.47 24.30
N TRP A 253 9.87 -10.57 23.07
CA TRP A 253 9.55 -11.69 22.19
C TRP A 253 10.06 -13.01 22.78
N GLY A 254 9.17 -14.00 22.96
CA GLY A 254 9.47 -15.22 23.71
C GLY A 254 10.77 -15.94 23.30
N PRO A 255 11.03 -16.15 22.00
CA PRO A 255 12.27 -16.74 21.49
C PRO A 255 13.53 -15.86 21.56
N SER A 256 13.43 -14.57 21.89
CA SER A 256 14.59 -13.67 21.89
C SER A 256 15.70 -14.20 22.79
N VAL A 257 16.93 -14.15 22.28
CA VAL A 257 18.15 -14.59 22.98
C VAL A 257 18.74 -13.52 23.91
N ASP A 258 18.25 -12.29 23.84
CA ASP A 258 18.62 -11.17 24.72
C ASP A 258 17.47 -10.81 25.70
N GLU A 259 17.60 -9.74 26.47
CA GLU A 259 16.57 -9.26 27.42
C GLU A 259 15.30 -8.71 26.75
N GLY A 260 15.33 -8.45 25.44
CA GLY A 260 14.17 -8.05 24.64
C GLY A 260 13.76 -6.59 24.80
N VAL A 261 13.69 -6.07 26.02
CA VAL A 261 13.33 -4.67 26.35
C VAL A 261 14.47 -4.05 27.16
N TYR A 262 15.06 -2.95 26.71
CA TYR A 262 16.30 -2.38 27.30
C TYR A 262 16.04 -1.29 28.34
N HIS A 263 15.03 -0.43 28.13
CA HIS A 263 14.74 0.74 28.96
C HIS A 263 13.26 0.86 29.36
N GLY A 264 12.50 -0.23 29.21
CA GLY A 264 11.11 -0.33 29.67
C GLY A 264 10.11 0.42 28.79
N GLY A 265 10.38 0.52 27.48
CA GLY A 265 9.48 1.17 26.53
C GLY A 265 9.43 2.71 26.61
N GLY A 266 8.57 3.32 25.79
CA GLY A 266 8.48 4.77 25.60
C GLY A 266 9.73 5.36 24.94
N ILE A 267 9.84 6.68 25.01
CA ILE A 267 10.97 7.45 24.44
C ILE A 267 12.36 6.93 24.86
N ALA A 268 12.51 6.44 26.09
CA ALA A 268 13.79 5.90 26.58
C ALA A 268 14.19 4.58 25.90
N GLU A 269 13.23 3.78 25.44
CA GLU A 269 13.51 2.61 24.60
C GLU A 269 14.00 3.03 23.20
N GLY A 270 13.82 4.29 22.81
CA GLY A 270 14.11 4.77 21.48
C GLY A 270 12.95 4.53 20.51
N PRO A 271 12.99 5.16 19.33
CA PRO A 271 11.90 5.08 18.38
C PRO A 271 11.75 3.68 17.78
N TYR A 272 10.53 3.32 17.43
CA TYR A 272 10.26 2.19 16.54
C TYR A 272 10.46 2.58 15.06
N ALA A 273 10.11 3.81 14.70
CA ALA A 273 10.40 4.38 13.39
C ALA A 273 11.02 5.77 13.52
N ALA A 274 11.97 6.08 12.63
CA ALA A 274 12.79 7.28 12.69
C ALA A 274 13.15 7.80 11.28
N ILE A 275 13.62 9.04 11.23
CA ILE A 275 14.14 9.71 10.04
C ILE A 275 15.51 10.30 10.30
N SER A 276 16.30 10.50 9.25
CA SER A 276 17.63 11.10 9.33
C SER A 276 17.99 11.95 8.11
N LYS A 277 18.97 12.84 8.28
CA LYS A 277 19.62 13.65 7.25
C LYS A 277 21.09 13.29 7.07
N LEU A 278 21.54 13.35 5.81
CA LEU A 278 22.95 13.28 5.42
C LEU A 278 23.16 14.11 4.16
N GLY A 279 23.83 15.26 4.28
CA GLY A 279 23.95 16.22 3.18
C GLY A 279 22.57 16.67 2.70
N LEU A 280 22.37 16.72 1.39
CA LEU A 280 21.08 17.12 0.81
C LEU A 280 20.02 16.03 0.88
N GLY A 281 20.42 14.76 0.94
CA GLY A 281 19.52 13.62 1.00
C GLY A 281 19.03 13.31 2.41
N LYS A 282 18.38 12.16 2.55
CA LYS A 282 17.75 11.74 3.79
C LYS A 282 17.48 10.24 3.84
N ALA A 283 17.14 9.74 5.03
CA ALA A 283 16.78 8.35 5.22
C ALA A 283 15.62 8.16 6.19
N ALA A 284 14.90 7.05 6.04
CA ALA A 284 13.88 6.59 6.98
C ALA A 284 14.24 5.18 7.47
N PHE A 285 13.74 4.83 8.66
CA PHE A 285 14.07 3.59 9.34
C PHE A 285 12.85 3.03 10.07
N ILE A 286 12.66 1.72 9.99
CA ILE A 286 11.68 0.98 10.81
C ILE A 286 12.28 -0.36 11.26
N GLY A 287 12.10 -0.69 12.54
CA GLY A 287 12.77 -1.82 13.18
C GLY A 287 12.05 -3.17 13.09
N ASP A 288 11.06 -3.31 12.22
CA ASP A 288 10.30 -4.55 12.01
C ASP A 288 9.72 -4.54 10.58
N SER A 289 9.87 -5.66 9.88
CA SER A 289 9.38 -5.88 8.51
C SER A 289 7.93 -6.35 8.47
N SER A 290 7.42 -6.97 9.54
CA SER A 290 6.07 -7.56 9.59
C SER A 290 4.97 -6.55 9.27
N PRO A 291 5.04 -5.27 9.70
CA PRO A 291 4.07 -4.24 9.33
C PRO A 291 4.05 -3.84 7.86
N VAL A 292 5.04 -4.28 7.09
CA VAL A 292 5.15 -4.05 5.65
C VAL A 292 4.70 -5.29 4.87
N GLU A 293 4.74 -6.47 5.49
CA GLU A 293 4.41 -7.74 4.86
C GLU A 293 2.92 -7.86 4.50
N ASP A 294 2.64 -8.60 3.42
CA ASP A 294 1.33 -9.05 2.96
C ASP A 294 1.25 -10.59 2.94
N ALA A 295 0.10 -11.14 2.56
CA ALA A 295 -0.18 -12.57 2.59
C ALA A 295 0.44 -13.40 1.44
N ILE A 296 1.28 -12.82 0.58
CA ILE A 296 1.68 -13.41 -0.72
C ILE A 296 3.17 -13.79 -0.73
N PRO A 297 3.54 -15.00 -0.27
CA PRO A 297 4.87 -15.54 -0.59
C PRO A 297 4.95 -15.92 -2.07
N LYS A 298 6.11 -15.66 -2.68
CA LYS A 298 6.42 -16.00 -4.08
C LYS A 298 7.28 -17.25 -4.20
N TYR A 299 8.27 -17.42 -3.32
CA TYR A 299 9.27 -18.48 -3.42
C TYR A 299 9.19 -19.50 -2.29
N ARG A 300 9.82 -20.66 -2.48
CA ARG A 300 10.03 -21.65 -1.42
C ARG A 300 11.22 -21.24 -0.54
N ASN A 301 11.21 -21.70 0.71
CA ASN A 301 12.35 -21.55 1.62
C ASN A 301 13.60 -22.26 1.04
N GLU A 302 14.71 -21.54 0.92
CA GLU A 302 15.94 -22.01 0.27
C GLU A 302 16.63 -23.20 0.95
N GLU A 303 16.48 -23.38 2.27
CA GLU A 303 17.04 -24.54 2.97
C GLU A 303 16.13 -25.78 2.86
N THR A 304 14.82 -25.57 3.03
CA THR A 304 13.87 -26.68 3.30
C THR A 304 12.94 -27.00 2.14
N GLY A 305 12.84 -26.13 1.13
CA GLY A 305 11.89 -26.22 0.02
C GLY A 305 10.42 -26.04 0.43
N LYS A 306 10.15 -25.71 1.69
CA LYS A 306 8.79 -25.54 2.20
C LYS A 306 8.19 -24.22 1.72
N GLN A 307 6.86 -24.22 1.64
CA GLN A 307 6.09 -23.00 1.48
C GLN A 307 6.39 -22.03 2.62
N LYS A 308 6.59 -20.77 2.26
CA LYS A 308 6.75 -19.66 3.19
C LYS A 308 5.40 -19.27 3.78
N LYS A 309 5.44 -18.64 4.95
CA LYS A 309 4.26 -18.14 5.64
C LYS A 309 4.56 -16.72 6.06
N THR A 310 3.85 -15.79 5.45
CA THR A 310 4.00 -14.36 5.69
C THR A 310 2.96 -13.87 6.70
N TYR A 311 3.17 -12.66 7.18
CA TYR A 311 2.25 -11.96 8.07
C TYR A 311 1.62 -10.79 7.32
N ASP A 312 0.30 -10.74 7.18
CA ASP A 312 -0.38 -9.62 6.49
C ASP A 312 -0.51 -8.41 7.42
N GLY A 313 0.62 -7.78 7.72
CA GLY A 313 0.73 -6.64 8.61
C GLY A 313 0.50 -5.30 7.92
N PHE A 314 0.63 -5.22 6.60
CA PHE A 314 0.45 -3.97 5.85
C PHE A 314 -0.93 -3.34 6.05
N ILE A 315 -1.97 -4.17 6.17
CA ILE A 315 -3.37 -3.74 6.39
C ILE A 315 -3.72 -3.50 7.87
N GLU A 316 -2.78 -3.70 8.79
CA GLU A 316 -3.04 -3.51 10.21
C GLU A 316 -2.83 -2.07 10.65
N ALA A 317 -3.72 -1.61 11.55
CA ALA A 317 -3.70 -0.26 12.12
C ALA A 317 -3.43 0.80 11.02
N ASP A 318 -2.47 1.69 11.25
CA ASP A 318 -2.10 2.74 10.29
C ASP A 318 -0.76 2.42 9.57
N ASN A 319 -0.35 1.14 9.54
CA ASN A 319 0.93 0.70 8.97
C ASN A 319 1.09 1.14 7.51
N ARG A 320 0.10 0.80 6.66
CA ARG A 320 0.04 1.25 5.27
C ARG A 320 0.28 2.75 5.16
N GLN A 321 -0.48 3.56 5.88
CA GLN A 321 -0.40 5.02 5.76
C GLN A 321 0.97 5.57 6.17
N LEU A 322 1.56 5.07 7.27
CA LEU A 322 2.88 5.52 7.72
C LEU A 322 3.96 5.22 6.70
N LEU A 323 4.05 3.97 6.23
CA LEU A 323 5.05 3.51 5.28
C LEU A 323 4.98 4.30 3.98
N LEU A 324 3.75 4.52 3.53
CA LEU A 324 3.43 5.30 2.35
C LEU A 324 3.78 6.79 2.54
N ASN A 325 3.49 7.40 3.68
CA ASN A 325 3.89 8.79 3.97
C ASN A 325 5.41 8.95 4.05
N MET A 326 6.13 7.96 4.57
CA MET A 326 7.60 7.95 4.58
C MET A 326 8.16 7.99 3.17
N VAL A 327 7.64 7.18 2.24
CA VAL A 327 8.08 7.19 0.84
C VAL A 327 7.83 8.55 0.18
N ASP A 328 6.66 9.16 0.42
CA ASP A 328 6.35 10.48 -0.11
C ASP A 328 7.29 11.56 0.42
N TRP A 329 7.59 11.53 1.72
CA TRP A 329 8.56 12.44 2.30
C TRP A 329 9.96 12.20 1.72
N LEU A 330 10.42 10.94 1.65
CA LEU A 330 11.73 10.57 1.09
C LEU A 330 11.91 11.08 -0.35
N ALA A 331 10.85 11.01 -1.16
CA ALA A 331 10.88 11.46 -2.55
C ALA A 331 10.89 12.99 -2.73
N GLN A 332 10.66 13.77 -1.66
CA GLN A 332 10.68 15.24 -1.72
C GLN A 332 12.05 15.80 -1.36
N GLN A 333 12.59 16.66 -2.22
CA GLN A 333 13.85 17.34 -1.96
C GLN A 333 13.67 18.48 -0.96
N GLU A 334 14.66 18.63 -0.08
CA GLU A 334 14.69 19.66 0.97
C GLU A 334 15.99 20.45 0.87
N SER A 335 15.98 21.70 1.34
CA SER A 335 17.15 22.59 1.24
C SER A 335 18.05 22.58 2.48
N TYR A 336 17.65 21.89 3.56
CA TYR A 336 18.40 21.84 4.81
C TYR A 336 19.19 20.54 4.91
N GLU A 337 20.35 20.59 5.58
CA GLU A 337 21.27 19.44 5.67
C GLU A 337 21.17 18.72 7.03
N THR A 338 20.62 19.38 8.05
CA THR A 338 20.45 18.86 9.41
C THR A 338 19.16 19.40 10.02
N PHE A 339 18.57 18.69 10.99
CA PHE A 339 17.28 19.07 11.57
C PHE A 339 17.33 20.34 12.42
N ASP A 340 18.51 20.78 12.90
CA ASP A 340 18.67 22.06 13.60
C ASP A 340 18.53 23.29 12.68
N GLN A 341 18.50 23.06 11.35
CA GLN A 341 18.22 24.06 10.32
C GLN A 341 16.74 24.05 9.87
N ALA A 342 15.95 23.07 10.32
CA ALA A 342 14.54 22.91 9.99
C ALA A 342 13.63 23.43 11.12
N ASP A 343 12.35 23.66 10.81
CA ASP A 343 11.35 24.11 11.79
C ASP A 343 10.74 22.92 12.56
N VAL A 344 11.61 22.11 13.19
CA VAL A 344 11.24 20.95 14.01
C VAL A 344 12.05 20.92 15.31
N SER A 345 11.51 20.24 16.31
CA SER A 345 12.16 20.03 17.61
C SER A 345 13.21 18.93 17.51
N LEU A 346 14.39 19.16 18.08
CA LEU A 346 15.41 18.13 18.20
C LEU A 346 15.07 17.15 19.33
N ASP A 347 15.31 15.88 19.08
CA ASP A 347 15.23 14.85 20.11
C ASP A 347 16.40 14.95 21.10
N ALA A 348 16.32 14.21 22.21
CA ALA A 348 17.48 13.91 23.02
C ALA A 348 18.16 12.63 22.50
N PRO A 349 19.50 12.48 22.65
CA PRO A 349 20.15 11.20 22.38
C PRO A 349 19.49 10.10 23.21
N SER A 350 19.21 8.96 22.59
CA SER A 350 18.68 7.79 23.28
C SER A 350 19.69 7.31 24.33
N PRO A 351 19.24 6.87 25.52
CA PRO A 351 20.15 6.22 26.46
C PRO A 351 20.75 4.96 25.80
N LEU A 352 22.01 4.68 26.05
CA LEU A 352 22.69 3.49 25.53
C LEU A 352 23.24 2.65 26.67
N LEU A 353 23.05 1.34 26.57
CA LEU A 353 23.72 0.35 27.40
C LEU A 353 25.16 0.18 26.91
N THR A 354 26.09 -0.15 27.81
CA THR A 354 27.50 -0.41 27.44
C THR A 354 27.63 -1.51 26.37
N LYS A 355 26.70 -2.47 26.35
CA LYS A 355 26.67 -3.58 25.38
C LYS A 355 26.21 -3.18 23.97
N GLU A 356 25.75 -1.94 23.77
CA GLU A 356 25.34 -1.41 22.46
C GLU A 356 26.50 -0.73 21.71
N TYR A 357 27.62 -0.44 22.38
CA TYR A 357 28.82 0.08 21.72
C TYR A 357 29.54 -1.04 20.97
N PRO A 358 29.87 -0.89 19.67
CA PRO A 358 30.39 -1.98 18.84
C PRO A 358 31.56 -2.74 19.45
N GLU A 359 32.52 -2.03 20.05
CA GLU A 359 33.72 -2.60 20.68
C GLU A 359 33.45 -3.40 21.97
N ASN A 360 32.27 -3.21 22.58
CA ASN A 360 31.85 -3.81 23.84
C ASN A 360 30.74 -4.86 23.65
N THR A 361 30.21 -5.00 22.43
CA THR A 361 29.17 -5.99 22.13
C THR A 361 29.68 -7.40 22.36
N THR A 362 28.78 -8.29 22.77
CA THR A 362 29.04 -9.73 22.91
C THR A 362 27.84 -10.52 22.42
N GLU A 363 28.11 -11.68 21.83
CA GLU A 363 27.09 -12.67 21.43
C GLU A 363 26.43 -13.23 22.71
N PRO A 364 25.11 -13.09 22.91
CA PRO A 364 24.42 -13.61 24.09
C PRO A 364 24.32 -15.14 24.08
N GLN A 365 24.31 -15.76 22.89
CA GLN A 365 24.45 -17.21 22.70
C GLN A 365 25.34 -17.49 21.49
N ALA A 366 25.79 -18.74 21.32
CA ALA A 366 26.66 -19.11 20.20
C ALA A 366 25.88 -19.13 18.88
N GLU A 367 26.43 -18.47 17.87
CA GLU A 367 25.88 -18.40 16.51
C GLU A 367 26.48 -19.46 15.57
N PRO A 368 25.75 -19.91 14.52
CA PRO A 368 24.39 -19.50 14.16
C PRO A 368 23.35 -20.04 15.14
N TRP A 369 22.27 -19.29 15.35
CA TRP A 369 21.20 -19.60 16.32
C TRP A 369 20.58 -20.99 16.12
N SER A 370 20.57 -21.45 14.87
CA SER A 370 20.27 -22.81 14.49
C SER A 370 21.30 -23.30 13.48
N GLN A 371 21.68 -24.57 13.59
CA GLN A 371 22.64 -25.16 12.65
C GLN A 371 21.96 -25.31 11.27
N PRO A 372 22.61 -24.86 10.18
CA PRO A 372 22.11 -25.12 8.82
C PRO A 372 22.19 -26.62 8.50
N SER A 373 21.27 -27.08 7.64
CA SER A 373 21.36 -28.41 7.05
C SER A 373 22.74 -28.61 6.39
N PRO A 374 23.40 -29.78 6.52
CA PRO A 374 24.69 -30.03 5.89
C PRO A 374 24.70 -29.91 4.36
N THR A 375 23.53 -29.93 3.72
CA THR A 375 23.36 -29.80 2.27
C THR A 375 23.01 -28.38 1.81
N TYR A 376 22.88 -27.44 2.73
CA TYR A 376 22.50 -26.07 2.44
C TYR A 376 23.67 -25.14 2.78
N LEU A 377 24.11 -24.37 1.79
CA LEU A 377 25.15 -23.37 1.89
C LEU A 377 24.55 -22.03 1.48
N TRP A 378 24.32 -21.14 2.44
CA TRP A 378 23.68 -19.83 2.22
C TRP A 378 24.36 -18.96 1.14
N PHE A 379 25.64 -19.21 0.86
CA PHE A 379 26.46 -18.49 -0.11
C PHE A 379 26.60 -19.20 -1.46
N ASP A 380 25.95 -20.34 -1.67
CA ASP A 380 26.01 -21.13 -2.90
C ASP A 380 24.60 -21.57 -3.31
N SER A 381 24.02 -20.83 -4.26
CA SER A 381 22.65 -21.03 -4.72
C SER A 381 22.41 -22.39 -5.39
N SER A 382 23.47 -23.08 -5.84
CA SER A 382 23.36 -24.46 -6.36
C SER A 382 22.92 -25.47 -5.28
N THR A 383 23.01 -25.08 -4.01
CA THR A 383 22.55 -25.87 -2.87
C THR A 383 21.11 -25.57 -2.44
N PHE A 384 20.49 -24.55 -3.04
CA PHE A 384 19.17 -24.10 -2.64
C PHE A 384 18.07 -25.07 -3.10
N ALA A 385 17.09 -25.27 -2.23
CA ALA A 385 15.98 -26.18 -2.46
C ALA A 385 15.12 -25.75 -3.67
N SER A 386 14.55 -26.73 -4.37
CA SER A 386 13.76 -26.49 -5.57
C SER A 386 12.60 -25.51 -5.33
N GLY A 387 12.45 -24.53 -6.23
CA GLY A 387 11.43 -23.49 -6.15
C GLY A 387 11.77 -22.31 -5.23
N SER A 388 12.95 -22.26 -4.62
CA SER A 388 13.44 -21.04 -3.98
C SER A 388 14.02 -20.08 -5.02
N PHE A 389 14.08 -18.79 -4.68
CA PHE A 389 14.86 -17.82 -5.45
C PHE A 389 16.33 -18.26 -5.48
N GLY A 390 17.00 -18.12 -6.62
CA GLY A 390 18.37 -18.59 -6.86
C GLY A 390 18.52 -20.08 -7.18
N SER A 391 17.49 -20.92 -6.99
CA SER A 391 17.57 -22.35 -7.33
C SER A 391 17.44 -22.57 -8.84
N SER A 392 18.25 -23.47 -9.40
CA SER A 392 18.09 -23.90 -10.79
C SER A 392 16.96 -24.92 -11.00
N GLU A 393 16.35 -25.39 -9.91
CA GLU A 393 15.33 -26.44 -9.92
C GLU A 393 13.94 -25.87 -9.68
N GLN A 394 12.99 -26.23 -10.54
CA GLN A 394 11.60 -25.78 -10.43
C GLN A 394 10.89 -26.37 -9.21
N PRO A 395 9.91 -25.65 -8.60
CA PRO A 395 9.19 -26.16 -7.44
C PRO A 395 8.54 -27.50 -7.75
N LEU A 396 8.75 -28.48 -6.86
CA LEU A 396 8.07 -29.77 -6.96
C LEU A 396 6.56 -29.54 -6.80
N LEU A 397 5.74 -30.12 -7.68
CA LEU A 397 4.29 -30.17 -7.46
C LEU A 397 4.04 -30.83 -6.09
N GLU A 398 3.43 -30.07 -5.18
CA GLU A 398 3.07 -30.61 -3.87
C GLU A 398 1.90 -31.57 -4.01
N SER A 399 1.99 -32.68 -3.28
CA SER A 399 0.95 -33.68 -3.35
C SER A 399 -0.23 -33.30 -2.47
N THR A 400 -1.42 -33.20 -3.06
CA THR A 400 -2.66 -32.90 -2.33
C THR A 400 -3.32 -34.19 -1.83
N TYR A 401 -4.07 -34.10 -0.73
CA TYR A 401 -4.79 -35.23 -0.12
C TYR A 401 -6.29 -34.94 -0.09
N SER A 402 -7.10 -35.96 -0.35
CA SER A 402 -8.55 -35.90 -0.12
C SER A 402 -9.11 -37.24 0.33
N LEU A 403 -10.18 -37.18 1.11
CA LEU A 403 -10.98 -38.33 1.50
C LEU A 403 -12.35 -38.24 0.83
N THR A 404 -12.85 -39.37 0.32
CA THR A 404 -14.21 -39.48 -0.24
C THR A 404 -14.93 -40.59 0.50
N TYR A 405 -16.06 -40.28 1.13
CA TYR A 405 -16.89 -41.21 1.88
C TYR A 405 -18.34 -40.72 1.92
N GLU A 406 -19.26 -41.62 2.26
CA GLU A 406 -20.67 -41.29 2.44
C GLU A 406 -20.89 -40.57 3.78
N THR A 407 -21.77 -39.56 3.81
CA THR A 407 -22.12 -38.82 5.02
C THR A 407 -23.65 -38.79 5.20
N PRO A 408 -24.19 -38.88 6.43
CA PRO A 408 -23.47 -39.17 7.67
C PRO A 408 -22.90 -40.60 7.66
N LEU A 409 -21.87 -40.87 8.47
CA LEU A 409 -21.29 -42.22 8.53
C LEU A 409 -22.31 -43.21 9.10
N THR A 410 -22.47 -44.35 8.42
CA THR A 410 -23.45 -45.38 8.80
C THR A 410 -22.96 -46.22 9.99
N GLN A 411 -23.82 -46.45 10.98
CA GLN A 411 -23.57 -47.39 12.08
C GLN A 411 -23.87 -48.84 11.69
N GLY A 412 -23.17 -49.79 12.30
CA GLY A 412 -23.48 -51.23 12.23
C GLY A 412 -23.04 -51.95 10.95
N GLU A 413 -23.08 -51.27 9.80
CA GLU A 413 -22.67 -51.82 8.50
C GLU A 413 -21.29 -51.30 8.05
N PRO A 414 -20.48 -52.13 7.36
CA PRO A 414 -19.27 -51.67 6.70
C PRO A 414 -19.56 -50.59 5.65
N PHE A 415 -18.82 -49.49 5.70
CA PHE A 415 -18.82 -48.45 4.67
C PHE A 415 -17.39 -48.25 4.14
N SER A 416 -17.25 -47.49 3.06
CA SER A 416 -15.95 -47.31 2.41
C SER A 416 -15.49 -45.85 2.43
N VAL A 417 -14.18 -45.68 2.61
CA VAL A 417 -13.49 -44.39 2.50
C VAL A 417 -12.42 -44.55 1.42
N GLN A 418 -12.46 -43.68 0.42
CA GLN A 418 -11.40 -43.55 -0.58
C GLN A 418 -10.41 -42.49 -0.13
N VAL A 419 -9.14 -42.85 -0.07
CA VAL A 419 -8.02 -41.91 0.04
C VAL A 419 -7.53 -41.60 -1.37
N LYS A 420 -7.49 -40.33 -1.76
CA LYS A 420 -6.93 -39.87 -3.04
C LYS A 420 -5.77 -38.91 -2.78
N MET A 421 -4.68 -39.11 -3.51
CA MET A 421 -3.49 -38.25 -3.51
C MET A 421 -3.17 -37.83 -4.96
N GLU A 422 -2.91 -36.55 -5.18
CA GLU A 422 -2.56 -35.99 -6.50
C GLU A 422 -1.20 -35.30 -6.43
N GLY A 423 -0.61 -34.87 -7.56
CA GLY A 423 0.69 -34.20 -7.57
C GLY A 423 1.88 -35.13 -7.27
N LEU A 424 1.78 -36.41 -7.63
CA LEU A 424 2.87 -37.39 -7.49
C LEU A 424 3.61 -37.59 -8.83
N LYS A 425 4.87 -38.06 -8.77
CA LYS A 425 5.55 -38.55 -9.98
C LYS A 425 4.88 -39.86 -10.45
N PRO A 426 4.75 -40.09 -11.77
CA PRO A 426 4.22 -41.36 -12.29
C PRO A 426 4.94 -42.58 -11.69
N GLY A 427 4.19 -43.53 -11.14
CA GLY A 427 4.73 -44.74 -10.50
C GLY A 427 5.35 -44.53 -9.11
N GLN A 428 5.30 -43.32 -8.54
CA GLN A 428 5.80 -43.05 -7.20
C GLN A 428 5.03 -43.88 -6.16
N MET A 429 5.79 -44.58 -5.30
CA MET A 429 5.25 -45.37 -4.20
C MET A 429 5.42 -44.61 -2.88
N MET A 430 4.32 -44.42 -2.17
CA MET A 430 4.31 -43.74 -0.87
C MET A 430 3.77 -44.72 0.19
N THR A 431 4.55 -45.00 1.23
CA THR A 431 4.24 -46.01 2.24
C THR A 431 3.97 -45.38 3.61
N GLY A 432 3.39 -46.16 4.52
CA GLY A 432 3.23 -45.79 5.93
C GLY A 432 1.97 -44.99 6.24
N TYR A 433 0.97 -45.00 5.35
CA TYR A 433 -0.28 -44.30 5.59
C TYR A 433 -1.20 -45.09 6.50
N THR A 434 -1.92 -44.39 7.37
CA THR A 434 -2.96 -45.00 8.21
C THR A 434 -4.20 -44.12 8.25
N LEU A 435 -5.37 -44.75 8.30
CA LEU A 435 -6.66 -44.08 8.40
C LEU A 435 -7.36 -44.52 9.70
N GLY A 436 -7.97 -43.59 10.42
CA GLY A 436 -8.74 -43.89 11.63
C GLY A 436 -9.86 -42.89 11.86
N ILE A 437 -10.82 -43.25 12.71
CA ILE A 437 -11.94 -42.39 13.11
C ILE A 437 -11.98 -42.35 14.64
N TYR A 438 -12.11 -41.15 15.20
CA TYR A 438 -12.02 -40.92 16.64
C TYR A 438 -12.96 -39.82 17.12
N ILE A 439 -13.33 -39.90 18.40
CA ILE A 439 -14.10 -38.88 19.11
C ILE A 439 -13.18 -37.86 19.81
N ALA A 440 -13.75 -36.75 20.28
CA ALA A 440 -13.05 -35.81 21.14
C ALA A 440 -12.33 -36.53 22.30
N GLY A 441 -11.06 -36.16 22.54
CA GLY A 441 -10.18 -36.89 23.48
C GLY A 441 -9.33 -38.00 22.84
N GLY A 442 -9.50 -38.30 21.55
CA GLY A 442 -8.58 -39.14 20.77
C GLY A 442 -8.89 -40.65 20.74
N GLN A 443 -9.95 -41.09 21.41
CA GLN A 443 -10.37 -42.49 21.42
C GLN A 443 -10.83 -42.94 20.01
N GLN A 444 -10.20 -43.99 19.49
CA GLN A 444 -10.57 -44.58 18.20
C GLN A 444 -11.87 -45.37 18.31
N ILE A 445 -12.73 -45.22 17.30
CA ILE A 445 -14.08 -45.82 17.28
C ILE A 445 -14.35 -46.62 15.99
N ALA A 446 -13.39 -46.71 15.07
CA ALA A 446 -13.52 -47.51 13.86
C ALA A 446 -12.60 -48.73 13.88
N LYS A 447 -13.10 -49.82 13.32
CA LYS A 447 -12.29 -50.95 12.83
C LYS A 447 -12.09 -50.72 11.35
N VAL A 448 -10.87 -50.83 10.86
CA VAL A 448 -10.57 -50.79 9.42
C VAL A 448 -10.26 -52.21 8.97
N GLN A 449 -10.91 -52.67 7.91
CA GLN A 449 -10.74 -54.01 7.38
C GLN A 449 -9.29 -54.22 6.91
N ASN A 450 -8.72 -55.38 7.22
CA ASN A 450 -7.39 -55.77 6.77
C ASN A 450 -7.42 -56.12 5.27
N GLU A 451 -6.24 -56.13 4.61
CA GLU A 451 -6.15 -56.46 3.18
C GLU A 451 -6.63 -57.87 2.83
N ASP A 452 -6.60 -58.81 3.79
CA ASP A 452 -7.13 -60.17 3.63
C ASP A 452 -8.66 -60.26 3.80
N GLY A 453 -9.34 -59.12 4.02
CA GLY A 453 -10.78 -59.03 4.25
C GLY A 453 -11.22 -59.30 5.70
N SER A 454 -10.31 -59.64 6.61
CA SER A 454 -10.63 -59.84 8.02
C SER A 454 -10.85 -58.52 8.76
N TRP A 455 -11.68 -58.55 9.82
CA TRP A 455 -11.90 -57.40 10.69
C TRP A 455 -11.04 -57.50 11.95
N PRO A 456 -10.37 -56.41 12.38
CA PRO A 456 -9.59 -56.41 13.61
C PRO A 456 -10.47 -56.54 14.86
N SER A 457 -9.90 -57.08 15.94
CA SER A 457 -10.62 -57.28 17.21
C SER A 457 -10.85 -56.00 18.01
N HIS A 458 -10.02 -54.96 17.80
CA HIS A 458 -10.06 -53.68 18.52
C HIS A 458 -10.26 -52.50 17.56
N TYR A 459 -10.78 -51.38 18.07
CA TYR A 459 -10.84 -50.12 17.33
C TYR A 459 -9.45 -49.49 17.25
N GLY A 460 -9.14 -48.88 16.11
CA GLY A 460 -7.81 -48.34 15.87
C GLY A 460 -7.64 -47.76 14.47
N TYR A 461 -6.45 -47.21 14.23
CA TYR A 461 -6.01 -46.91 12.89
C TYR A 461 -5.88 -48.20 12.06
N SER A 462 -6.01 -48.07 10.75
CA SER A 462 -5.72 -49.14 9.80
C SER A 462 -4.29 -49.65 9.95
N SER A 463 -4.06 -50.87 9.48
CA SER A 463 -2.70 -51.31 9.15
C SER A 463 -2.08 -50.31 8.16
N PRO A 464 -0.75 -50.04 8.24
CA PRO A 464 -0.08 -49.17 7.30
C PRO A 464 -0.30 -49.63 5.86
N PHE A 465 -0.72 -48.72 4.98
CA PHE A 465 -0.93 -49.01 3.57
C PHE A 465 -0.05 -48.16 2.67
N THR A 466 0.02 -48.57 1.40
CA THR A 466 0.81 -47.93 0.34
C THR A 466 -0.12 -47.33 -0.71
N LEU A 467 0.22 -46.13 -1.17
CA LEU A 467 -0.36 -45.46 -2.33
C LEU A 467 0.64 -45.52 -3.49
N ILE A 468 0.16 -45.84 -4.68
CA ILE A 468 0.98 -45.91 -5.90
C ILE A 468 0.36 -44.99 -6.94
N ALA A 469 1.14 -44.03 -7.42
CA ALA A 469 0.69 -43.08 -8.43
C ALA A 469 0.52 -43.75 -9.80
N ASN A 470 -0.58 -43.46 -10.48
CA ASN A 470 -0.78 -43.79 -11.88
C ASN A 470 0.04 -42.86 -12.80
N GLU A 471 -0.13 -43.01 -14.12
CA GLU A 471 0.58 -42.21 -15.14
C GLU A 471 0.30 -40.71 -15.06
N ASN A 472 -0.80 -40.30 -14.45
CA ASN A 472 -1.20 -38.91 -14.26
C ASN A 472 -0.76 -38.34 -12.90
N GLY A 473 0.05 -39.09 -12.13
CA GLY A 473 0.47 -38.64 -10.80
C GLY A 473 -0.63 -38.69 -9.74
N VAL A 474 -1.65 -39.53 -9.94
CA VAL A 474 -2.78 -39.71 -9.00
C VAL A 474 -2.72 -41.11 -8.38
N ALA A 475 -2.79 -41.19 -7.05
CA ALA A 475 -2.88 -42.44 -6.31
C ALA A 475 -4.20 -42.53 -5.54
N THR A 476 -4.84 -43.69 -5.55
CA THR A 476 -6.10 -43.94 -4.79
C THR A 476 -6.03 -45.24 -4.01
N LYS A 477 -6.58 -45.27 -2.79
CA LYS A 477 -6.79 -46.49 -2.00
C LYS A 477 -8.18 -46.48 -1.39
N GLN A 478 -8.96 -47.54 -1.62
CA GLN A 478 -10.22 -47.77 -0.93
C GLN A 478 -9.96 -48.53 0.37
N LEU A 479 -10.57 -48.09 1.46
CA LEU A 479 -10.55 -48.75 2.77
C LEU A 479 -12.00 -49.00 3.21
N PHE A 480 -12.25 -50.11 3.88
CA PHE A 480 -13.55 -50.45 4.45
C PHE A 480 -13.51 -50.33 5.97
N LEU A 481 -14.50 -49.68 6.56
CA LEU A 481 -14.55 -49.34 7.98
C LEU A 481 -15.86 -49.78 8.60
N LYS A 482 -15.83 -50.14 9.89
CA LYS A 482 -17.01 -50.42 10.72
C LYS A 482 -16.89 -49.64 12.02
N LEU A 483 -17.91 -48.84 12.35
CA LEU A 483 -17.94 -48.02 13.57
C LEU A 483 -18.39 -48.81 14.80
N ASP A 484 -18.02 -48.30 15.99
CA ASP A 484 -18.64 -48.68 17.25
C ASP A 484 -20.12 -48.28 17.25
N GLU A 485 -21.00 -49.27 17.38
CA GLU A 485 -22.46 -49.13 17.36
C GLU A 485 -22.99 -48.31 18.56
N LYS A 486 -22.17 -47.99 19.56
CA LYS A 486 -22.56 -47.24 20.75
C LYS A 486 -22.25 -45.73 20.69
N ILE A 487 -21.58 -45.27 19.63
CA ILE A 487 -21.09 -43.90 19.52
C ILE A 487 -21.91 -43.13 18.48
N GLU A 488 -22.47 -42.00 18.90
CA GLU A 488 -23.25 -41.06 18.09
C GLU A 488 -22.63 -39.66 18.15
N GLY A 489 -23.03 -38.79 17.22
CA GLY A 489 -22.59 -37.39 17.16
C GLY A 489 -21.36 -37.17 16.30
N ASP A 490 -20.67 -36.06 16.56
CA ASP A 490 -19.55 -35.60 15.75
C ASP A 490 -18.26 -36.35 16.08
N VAL A 491 -17.61 -36.84 15.02
CA VAL A 491 -16.37 -37.58 15.06
C VAL A 491 -15.38 -36.99 14.06
N ASN A 492 -14.13 -37.42 14.14
CA ASN A 492 -13.10 -36.98 13.23
C ASN A 492 -12.53 -38.18 12.49
N ILE A 493 -12.52 -38.12 11.16
CA ILE A 493 -11.75 -39.03 10.31
C ILE A 493 -10.38 -38.42 10.06
N ARG A 494 -9.32 -39.25 10.14
CA ARG A 494 -7.94 -38.77 10.01
C ARG A 494 -7.07 -39.68 9.18
N LEU A 495 -6.39 -39.09 8.20
CA LEU A 495 -5.27 -39.67 7.48
C LEU A 495 -3.95 -39.26 8.12
N ARG A 496 -3.06 -40.23 8.32
CA ARG A 496 -1.70 -40.03 8.83
C ARG A 496 -0.68 -40.67 7.91
N GLN A 497 0.56 -40.20 7.99
CA GLN A 497 1.73 -40.92 7.52
C GLN A 497 2.73 -41.05 8.67
N GLY A 498 3.01 -42.29 9.08
CA GLY A 498 3.73 -42.55 10.33
C GLY A 498 3.00 -41.91 11.53
N LYS A 499 3.63 -40.93 12.18
CA LYS A 499 3.05 -40.16 13.30
C LYS A 499 2.47 -38.80 12.91
N ALA A 500 2.72 -38.33 11.68
CA ALA A 500 2.27 -37.03 11.21
C ALA A 500 0.79 -37.07 10.79
N ASN A 501 0.01 -36.07 11.18
CA ASN A 501 -1.37 -35.90 10.71
C ASN A 501 -1.32 -35.18 9.36
N LEU A 502 -1.91 -35.77 8.32
CA LEU A 502 -1.93 -35.19 6.97
C LEU A 502 -3.25 -34.49 6.66
N LEU A 503 -4.36 -35.11 7.07
CA LEU A 503 -5.72 -34.59 6.86
C LEU A 503 -6.60 -35.05 8.03
N THR A 504 -7.40 -34.14 8.59
CA THR A 504 -8.44 -34.44 9.58
C THR A 504 -9.72 -33.74 9.14
N GLU A 505 -10.81 -34.48 9.00
CA GLU A 505 -12.13 -33.94 8.66
C GLU A 505 -13.12 -34.30 9.78
N SER A 506 -13.95 -33.35 10.19
CA SER A 506 -15.06 -33.60 11.11
C SER A 506 -16.27 -34.12 10.35
N VAL A 507 -16.90 -35.18 10.86
CA VAL A 507 -18.02 -35.89 10.23
C VAL A 507 -18.99 -36.41 11.30
N THR A 508 -20.28 -36.46 10.99
CA THR A 508 -21.32 -36.94 11.94
C THR A 508 -21.74 -38.37 11.63
N ILE A 509 -22.13 -39.14 12.65
CA ILE A 509 -22.65 -40.51 12.55
C ILE A 509 -24.19 -40.50 12.53
N GLY A 510 -24.85 -41.26 11.64
CA GLY A 510 -26.32 -41.30 11.52
C GLY A 510 -26.91 -42.60 10.91
N THR A 511 -28.23 -42.81 11.06
CA THR A 511 -28.96 -43.99 10.55
C THR A 511 -29.37 -43.82 9.09
N SER A 512 -29.04 -44.81 8.25
CA SER A 512 -29.37 -44.90 6.83
C SER A 512 -30.89 -44.89 6.60
N GLY A 513 -31.42 -43.72 6.22
CA GLY A 513 -32.87 -43.47 6.24
C GLY A 513 -33.40 -42.49 5.20
N SER A 514 -32.71 -42.26 4.09
CA SER A 514 -33.26 -41.80 2.80
C SER A 514 -32.09 -41.55 1.85
N ILE A 515 -31.98 -42.36 0.80
CA ILE A 515 -31.03 -42.12 -0.29
C ILE A 515 -31.58 -40.93 -1.08
N GLU A 516 -31.06 -39.73 -0.82
CA GLU A 516 -30.72 -38.83 -1.91
C GLU A 516 -29.25 -39.08 -2.23
N GLU A 517 -28.93 -39.34 -3.50
CA GLU A 517 -27.54 -39.32 -3.95
C GLU A 517 -26.88 -38.04 -3.45
N PRO A 518 -25.62 -38.08 -2.97
CA PRO A 518 -24.92 -36.86 -2.58
C PRO A 518 -25.00 -35.88 -3.76
N PRO A 519 -25.49 -34.64 -3.56
CA PRO A 519 -25.78 -33.75 -4.66
C PRO A 519 -24.50 -33.54 -5.49
N GLN A 520 -24.59 -33.86 -6.79
CA GLN A 520 -23.55 -33.46 -7.73
C GLN A 520 -23.35 -31.94 -7.64
N ILE A 521 -22.10 -31.49 -7.77
CA ILE A 521 -21.78 -30.07 -7.75
C ILE A 521 -22.59 -29.39 -8.86
N MET A 522 -23.39 -28.39 -8.50
CA MET A 522 -24.17 -27.59 -9.44
C MET A 522 -23.71 -26.13 -9.44
N SER A 523 -24.04 -25.38 -10.50
CA SER A 523 -23.73 -23.95 -10.55
C SER A 523 -24.57 -23.18 -9.52
N LEU A 524 -24.09 -22.01 -9.11
CA LEU A 524 -24.84 -21.13 -8.22
C LEU A 524 -26.17 -20.70 -8.85
N GLN A 525 -26.22 -20.54 -10.18
CA GLN A 525 -27.46 -20.24 -10.89
C GLN A 525 -28.47 -21.39 -10.74
N GLN A 526 -28.03 -22.65 -10.86
CA GLN A 526 -28.90 -23.80 -10.64
C GLN A 526 -29.38 -23.87 -9.19
N ALA A 527 -28.47 -23.68 -8.22
CA ALA A 527 -28.78 -23.68 -6.80
C ALA A 527 -29.81 -22.60 -6.42
N ARG A 528 -29.75 -21.40 -7.01
CA ARG A 528 -30.74 -20.33 -6.76
C ARG A 528 -32.16 -20.68 -7.21
N ASN A 529 -32.30 -21.60 -8.16
CA ASN A 529 -33.58 -22.01 -8.75
C ASN A 529 -34.18 -23.28 -8.12
N VAL A 530 -33.49 -23.93 -7.18
CA VAL A 530 -34.07 -25.05 -6.44
C VAL A 530 -35.09 -24.54 -5.40
N LYS A 531 -35.93 -25.46 -4.92
CA LYS A 531 -36.91 -25.14 -3.89
C LYS A 531 -36.22 -24.85 -2.55
N ASP A 532 -36.74 -23.90 -1.79
CA ASP A 532 -36.28 -23.68 -0.42
C ASP A 532 -36.42 -24.97 0.41
N GLY A 533 -35.41 -25.23 1.26
CA GLY A 533 -35.26 -26.46 2.03
C GLY A 533 -34.50 -27.56 1.30
N THR A 534 -34.10 -27.38 0.03
CA THR A 534 -33.26 -28.35 -0.70
C THR A 534 -31.80 -28.18 -0.33
N VAL A 535 -31.13 -29.28 0.02
CA VAL A 535 -29.68 -29.32 0.22
C VAL A 535 -28.98 -29.36 -1.14
N VAL A 536 -28.02 -28.46 -1.35
CA VAL A 536 -27.23 -28.38 -2.58
C VAL A 536 -25.74 -28.42 -2.27
N LYS A 537 -24.96 -28.74 -3.29
CA LYS A 537 -23.50 -28.65 -3.28
C LYS A 537 -23.05 -27.74 -4.42
N VAL A 538 -22.34 -26.67 -4.08
CA VAL A 538 -21.93 -25.61 -5.02
C VAL A 538 -20.46 -25.27 -4.83
N ALA A 539 -19.87 -24.58 -5.81
CA ALA A 539 -18.53 -24.01 -5.70
C ALA A 539 -18.49 -22.59 -6.26
N GLY A 540 -17.59 -21.76 -5.73
CA GLY A 540 -17.49 -20.34 -6.11
C GLY A 540 -16.43 -19.61 -5.29
N THR A 541 -16.05 -18.43 -5.75
CA THR A 541 -15.04 -17.57 -5.09
C THR A 541 -15.71 -16.70 -4.04
N VAL A 542 -15.16 -16.64 -2.83
CA VAL A 542 -15.63 -15.77 -1.74
C VAL A 542 -15.35 -14.31 -2.08
N THR A 543 -16.39 -13.48 -2.23
CA THR A 543 -16.28 -12.10 -2.73
C THR A 543 -16.26 -11.04 -1.64
N THR A 544 -16.62 -11.39 -0.41
CA THR A 544 -16.68 -10.47 0.74
C THR A 544 -15.97 -11.08 1.94
N LYS A 545 -15.31 -10.25 2.75
CA LYS A 545 -14.77 -10.66 4.06
C LYS A 545 -15.88 -11.32 4.91
N PRO A 546 -15.69 -12.55 5.42
CA PRO A 546 -16.67 -13.19 6.28
C PRO A 546 -17.01 -12.34 7.51
N GLY A 547 -18.29 -12.34 7.87
CA GLY A 547 -18.83 -11.58 9.00
C GLY A 547 -19.27 -10.14 8.68
N LEU A 548 -18.92 -9.61 7.50
CA LEU A 548 -19.36 -8.27 7.05
C LEU A 548 -20.88 -8.08 7.08
N PHE A 549 -21.66 -9.13 6.80
CA PHE A 549 -23.13 -9.03 6.69
C PHE A 549 -23.90 -9.96 7.63
N GLY A 550 -23.23 -10.60 8.59
CA GLY A 550 -23.83 -11.33 9.71
C GLY A 550 -23.12 -12.65 10.03
N GLY A 551 -23.04 -13.02 11.31
CA GLY A 551 -22.33 -14.22 11.74
C GLY A 551 -20.87 -14.24 11.27
N GLN A 552 -20.44 -15.36 10.68
CA GLN A 552 -19.24 -15.50 9.83
C GLN A 552 -19.66 -15.79 8.38
N GLY A 553 -20.81 -15.26 7.95
CA GLY A 553 -21.33 -15.46 6.61
C GLY A 553 -20.66 -14.55 5.58
N PHE A 554 -20.69 -14.97 4.33
CA PHE A 554 -20.00 -14.32 3.20
C PHE A 554 -20.79 -14.49 1.90
N PHE A 555 -20.58 -13.59 0.94
CA PHE A 555 -21.00 -13.83 -0.44
C PHE A 555 -19.95 -14.66 -1.18
N MET A 556 -20.41 -15.54 -2.04
CA MET A 556 -19.59 -16.24 -3.04
C MET A 556 -20.22 -16.12 -4.42
N GLN A 557 -19.39 -16.17 -5.45
CA GLN A 557 -19.80 -15.99 -6.83
C GLN A 557 -19.05 -16.95 -7.76
N ASP A 558 -19.77 -17.47 -8.76
CA ASP A 558 -19.21 -18.16 -9.94
C ASP A 558 -19.45 -17.28 -11.19
N ASP A 559 -19.18 -17.82 -12.38
CA ASP A 559 -19.33 -17.07 -13.63
C ASP A 559 -20.80 -16.70 -13.92
N GLU A 560 -21.77 -17.39 -13.32
CA GLU A 560 -23.19 -17.30 -13.66
C GLU A 560 -24.02 -16.56 -12.61
N ALA A 561 -23.73 -16.70 -11.32
CA ALA A 561 -24.53 -16.16 -10.21
C ALA A 561 -23.73 -15.97 -8.92
N GLY A 562 -24.31 -15.23 -7.97
CA GLY A 562 -23.81 -15.15 -6.60
C GLY A 562 -24.83 -15.64 -5.59
N ILE A 563 -24.35 -16.10 -4.44
CA ILE A 563 -25.20 -16.50 -3.31
C ILE A 563 -24.56 -16.07 -2.00
N TYR A 564 -25.40 -15.77 -1.01
CA TYR A 564 -24.92 -15.56 0.34
C TYR A 564 -24.85 -16.89 1.09
N VAL A 565 -23.78 -17.12 1.82
CA VAL A 565 -23.60 -18.29 2.69
C VAL A 565 -23.69 -17.82 4.13
N PHE A 566 -24.77 -18.20 4.83
CA PHE A 566 -24.97 -17.87 6.23
C PHE A 566 -24.40 -18.98 7.12
N GLN A 567 -23.33 -18.67 7.83
CA GLN A 567 -22.68 -19.58 8.76
C GLN A 567 -21.99 -18.82 9.92
N ARG A 568 -21.38 -19.55 10.85
CA ARG A 568 -20.76 -18.99 12.08
C ARG A 568 -19.35 -19.50 12.38
N GLU A 569 -18.81 -20.42 11.58
CA GLU A 569 -17.58 -21.15 11.86
C GLU A 569 -16.61 -21.10 10.67
N GLY A 570 -15.30 -21.24 10.91
CA GLY A 570 -14.31 -21.46 9.86
C GLY A 570 -13.36 -20.29 9.56
N ASP A 571 -12.15 -20.65 9.15
CA ASP A 571 -11.06 -19.75 8.72
C ASP A 571 -11.17 -19.49 7.20
N ILE A 572 -12.29 -18.93 6.76
CA ILE A 572 -12.52 -18.59 5.35
C ILE A 572 -12.10 -17.14 5.12
N GLN A 573 -11.49 -16.88 3.96
CA GLN A 573 -11.03 -15.56 3.57
C GLN A 573 -11.65 -15.13 2.23
N ARG A 574 -11.67 -13.82 1.99
CA ARG A 574 -12.02 -13.27 0.68
C ARG A 574 -10.97 -13.73 -0.33
N GLY A 575 -11.39 -14.21 -1.50
CA GLY A 575 -10.50 -14.82 -2.49
C GLY A 575 -10.50 -16.35 -2.46
N ASP A 576 -10.91 -16.97 -1.34
CA ASP A 576 -11.00 -18.43 -1.26
C ASP A 576 -11.95 -18.96 -2.33
N TYR A 577 -11.49 -19.94 -3.10
CA TYR A 577 -12.38 -20.75 -3.93
C TYR A 577 -12.90 -21.90 -3.09
N VAL A 578 -14.17 -21.84 -2.70
CA VAL A 578 -14.77 -22.78 -1.75
C VAL A 578 -15.80 -23.66 -2.42
N GLN A 579 -15.89 -24.92 -1.95
CA GLN A 579 -17.03 -25.79 -2.16
C GLN A 579 -17.89 -25.79 -0.89
N VAL A 580 -19.17 -25.51 -1.04
CA VAL A 580 -20.13 -25.40 0.06
C VAL A 580 -21.25 -26.41 -0.14
N GLN A 581 -21.58 -27.16 0.91
CA GLN A 581 -22.79 -27.97 0.99
C GLN A 581 -23.71 -27.38 2.07
N GLY A 582 -24.92 -26.99 1.68
CA GLY A 582 -25.87 -26.34 2.58
C GLY A 582 -27.28 -26.33 2.02
N THR A 583 -28.23 -25.93 2.86
CA THR A 583 -29.66 -25.85 2.53
C THR A 583 -29.98 -24.51 1.87
N VAL A 584 -30.57 -24.51 0.68
CA VAL A 584 -31.07 -23.27 0.04
C VAL A 584 -32.27 -22.75 0.83
N GLN A 585 -32.24 -21.48 1.22
CA GLN A 585 -33.36 -20.77 1.82
C GLN A 585 -33.51 -19.38 1.21
N THR A 586 -34.72 -18.83 1.30
CA THR A 586 -34.99 -17.41 1.04
C THR A 586 -35.21 -16.71 2.36
N PHE A 587 -34.26 -15.85 2.76
CA PHE A 587 -34.37 -15.07 3.98
C PHE A 587 -34.36 -13.58 3.64
N GLN A 588 -35.40 -12.85 4.06
CA GLN A 588 -35.59 -11.42 3.76
C GLN A 588 -35.45 -11.12 2.25
N GLY A 589 -36.05 -11.97 1.40
CA GLY A 589 -35.98 -11.86 -0.06
C GLY A 589 -34.68 -12.39 -0.69
N LYS A 590 -33.61 -12.54 0.08
CA LYS A 590 -32.30 -12.97 -0.41
C LYS A 590 -32.23 -14.51 -0.49
N LYS A 591 -31.79 -15.05 -1.63
CA LYS A 591 -31.41 -16.46 -1.73
C LYS A 591 -30.07 -16.68 -1.04
N GLU A 592 -30.05 -17.58 -0.07
CA GLU A 592 -28.87 -17.91 0.72
C GLU A 592 -28.75 -19.42 0.98
N LEU A 593 -27.54 -19.85 1.32
CA LEU A 593 -27.26 -21.16 1.87
C LEU A 593 -27.21 -21.04 3.39
N THR A 594 -28.00 -21.86 4.08
CA THR A 594 -28.05 -22.00 5.54
C THR A 594 -27.72 -23.43 5.92
N GLU A 595 -27.66 -23.74 7.22
CA GLU A 595 -27.41 -25.11 7.72
C GLU A 595 -26.19 -25.74 7.02
N VAL A 596 -25.13 -24.95 6.91
CA VAL A 596 -23.94 -25.34 6.16
C VAL A 596 -23.32 -26.56 6.81
N GLN A 597 -23.32 -27.67 6.07
CA GLN A 597 -22.85 -28.97 6.52
C GLN A 597 -21.33 -29.08 6.34
N HIS A 598 -20.83 -28.57 5.21
CA HIS A 598 -19.41 -28.59 4.87
C HIS A 598 -19.02 -27.35 4.08
N VAL A 599 -17.87 -26.76 4.44
CA VAL A 599 -17.13 -25.83 3.58
C VAL A 599 -15.73 -26.38 3.38
N LYS A 600 -15.33 -26.54 2.12
CA LYS A 600 -14.00 -26.99 1.74
C LYS A 600 -13.33 -25.92 0.91
N ILE A 601 -12.21 -25.38 1.39
CA ILE A 601 -11.34 -24.50 0.61
C ILE A 601 -10.62 -25.36 -0.44
N LEU A 602 -10.80 -25.01 -1.70
CA LEU A 602 -10.21 -25.69 -2.86
C LEU A 602 -8.94 -24.98 -3.36
N GLY A 603 -8.69 -23.74 -2.91
CA GLY A 603 -7.55 -22.90 -3.28
C GLY A 603 -7.93 -21.43 -3.19
N GLN A 604 -7.10 -20.56 -3.78
CA GLN A 604 -7.39 -19.14 -3.98
C GLN A 604 -7.78 -18.88 -5.44
N ARG A 605 -8.61 -17.87 -5.68
CA ARG A 605 -8.91 -17.34 -7.01
C ARG A 605 -9.04 -15.82 -6.98
N GLU A 606 -8.70 -15.19 -8.09
CA GLU A 606 -9.04 -13.79 -8.32
C GLU A 606 -10.55 -13.56 -8.17
N LEU A 607 -10.90 -12.38 -7.67
CA LEU A 607 -12.28 -12.01 -7.47
C LEU A 607 -12.95 -11.70 -8.81
N PRO A 608 -14.18 -12.18 -9.07
CA PRO A 608 -14.93 -11.83 -10.27
C PRO A 608 -15.00 -10.31 -10.46
N ALA A 609 -14.68 -9.80 -11.65
CA ALA A 609 -14.73 -8.35 -11.92
C ALA A 609 -16.14 -7.78 -11.67
N PHE A 610 -16.22 -6.50 -11.30
CA PHE A 610 -17.51 -5.82 -11.20
C PHE A 610 -18.15 -5.70 -12.59
N GLN A 611 -19.38 -6.16 -12.72
CA GLN A 611 -20.14 -6.03 -13.96
C GLN A 611 -20.96 -4.74 -13.95
N GLN A 612 -20.75 -3.84 -14.91
CA GLN A 612 -21.61 -2.66 -15.08
C GLN A 612 -23.03 -3.08 -15.46
N VAL A 613 -24.03 -2.53 -14.76
CA VAL A 613 -25.46 -2.77 -14.99
C VAL A 613 -26.25 -1.48 -14.80
N ASP A 614 -27.46 -1.42 -15.38
CA ASP A 614 -28.33 -0.24 -15.23
C ASP A 614 -29.33 -0.38 -14.05
N GLN A 615 -29.42 -1.58 -13.44
CA GLN A 615 -30.32 -1.88 -12.33
C GLN A 615 -29.93 -3.17 -11.59
N ILE A 616 -30.39 -3.30 -10.35
CA ILE A 616 -30.33 -4.55 -9.57
C ILE A 616 -31.68 -5.27 -9.69
N ASP A 617 -31.63 -6.57 -9.98
CA ASP A 617 -32.81 -7.45 -10.04
C ASP A 617 -32.45 -8.90 -9.65
N GLU A 618 -33.42 -9.82 -9.69
CA GLU A 618 -33.21 -11.23 -9.33
C GLU A 618 -32.01 -11.91 -10.03
N ARG A 619 -31.65 -11.46 -11.23
CA ARG A 619 -30.64 -12.12 -12.07
C ARG A 619 -29.21 -11.80 -11.63
N ASN A 620 -28.99 -10.69 -10.93
CA ASN A 620 -27.65 -10.25 -10.50
C ASN A 620 -27.47 -10.24 -8.98
N GLN A 621 -28.46 -10.68 -8.21
CA GLN A 621 -28.32 -10.85 -6.76
C GLN A 621 -27.12 -11.75 -6.43
N GLY A 622 -26.33 -11.31 -5.46
CA GLY A 622 -25.09 -11.93 -4.99
C GLY A 622 -23.86 -11.63 -5.85
N LYS A 623 -24.02 -10.98 -7.01
CA LYS A 623 -22.89 -10.64 -7.89
C LYS A 623 -22.24 -9.31 -7.53
N ARG A 624 -20.95 -9.20 -7.85
CA ARG A 624 -20.21 -7.94 -7.92
C ARG A 624 -20.67 -7.14 -9.14
N ILE A 625 -21.27 -5.97 -8.91
CA ILE A 625 -21.76 -5.07 -9.97
C ILE A 625 -21.35 -3.61 -9.74
N THR A 626 -21.40 -2.82 -10.80
CA THR A 626 -21.22 -1.35 -10.79
C THR A 626 -22.49 -0.68 -11.33
N LEU A 627 -22.95 0.36 -10.63
CA LEU A 627 -24.01 1.28 -11.06
C LEU A 627 -23.43 2.67 -11.24
N GLU A 628 -23.95 3.45 -12.18
CA GLU A 628 -23.61 4.87 -12.33
C GLU A 628 -24.86 5.72 -12.12
N GLY A 629 -24.70 6.90 -11.53
CA GLY A 629 -25.77 7.88 -11.38
C GLY A 629 -25.48 8.93 -10.30
N SER A 630 -26.44 9.81 -10.06
CA SER A 630 -26.29 10.87 -9.06
C SER A 630 -26.65 10.38 -7.65
N ILE A 631 -25.90 10.82 -6.64
CA ILE A 631 -26.18 10.56 -5.22
C ILE A 631 -27.42 11.35 -4.78
N GLN A 632 -28.36 10.68 -4.13
CA GLN A 632 -29.60 11.27 -3.60
C GLN A 632 -29.95 10.68 -2.23
N GLN A 633 -30.73 11.39 -1.42
CA GLN A 633 -31.33 10.88 -0.17
C GLN A 633 -30.32 10.24 0.80
N LEU A 634 -29.18 10.89 1.02
CA LEU A 634 -28.16 10.42 1.96
C LEU A 634 -28.69 10.48 3.40
N LYS A 635 -28.60 9.35 4.11
CA LYS A 635 -29.19 9.20 5.45
C LYS A 635 -28.42 8.25 6.37
N ALA A 636 -28.17 8.71 7.58
CA ALA A 636 -27.56 7.94 8.66
C ALA A 636 -28.55 6.97 9.33
N TYR A 637 -28.06 5.81 9.75
CA TYR A 637 -28.71 4.86 10.65
C TYR A 637 -27.72 4.39 11.73
N PRO A 638 -28.18 3.79 12.85
CA PRO A 638 -27.27 3.40 13.93
C PRO A 638 -26.16 2.42 13.56
N ASN A 639 -26.36 1.59 12.52
CA ASN A 639 -25.41 0.54 12.13
C ASN A 639 -24.96 0.62 10.66
N ALA A 640 -25.31 1.70 9.96
CA ALA A 640 -25.06 1.88 8.54
C ALA A 640 -25.41 3.31 8.12
N PHE A 641 -24.99 3.74 6.94
CA PHE A 641 -25.65 4.82 6.23
C PHE A 641 -26.13 4.32 4.87
N GLU A 642 -27.09 5.03 4.31
CA GLU A 642 -27.73 4.68 3.05
C GLU A 642 -27.88 5.92 2.18
N PHE A 643 -27.79 5.74 0.87
CA PHE A 643 -28.14 6.75 -0.13
C PHE A 643 -28.80 6.06 -1.32
N GLU A 644 -29.31 6.83 -2.27
CA GLU A 644 -29.84 6.34 -3.53
C GLU A 644 -28.94 6.78 -4.68
N ILE A 645 -28.72 5.89 -5.63
CA ILE A 645 -28.18 6.24 -6.94
C ILE A 645 -29.35 6.42 -7.90
N GLN A 646 -29.47 7.65 -8.41
CA GLN A 646 -30.44 8.05 -9.42
C GLN A 646 -29.80 8.01 -10.81
N ASN A 647 -30.31 7.12 -11.66
CA ASN A 647 -29.97 7.03 -13.08
C ASN A 647 -31.26 7.15 -13.90
N ASP A 648 -31.39 8.22 -14.69
CA ASP A 648 -32.62 8.61 -15.38
C ASP A 648 -33.86 8.62 -14.46
N ASN A 649 -34.78 7.68 -14.64
CA ASN A 649 -36.00 7.51 -13.85
C ASN A 649 -35.91 6.38 -12.81
N ARG A 650 -34.73 5.76 -12.62
CA ARG A 650 -34.50 4.63 -11.72
C ARG A 650 -33.74 5.07 -10.49
N ARG A 651 -34.14 4.53 -9.34
CA ARG A 651 -33.49 4.72 -8.04
C ARG A 651 -33.07 3.38 -7.50
N THR A 652 -31.80 3.24 -7.18
CA THR A 652 -31.29 2.05 -6.49
C THR A 652 -30.74 2.46 -5.14
N LYS A 653 -31.20 1.76 -4.10
CA LYS A 653 -30.70 1.97 -2.74
C LYS A 653 -29.27 1.45 -2.62
N VAL A 654 -28.39 2.21 -2.03
CA VAL A 654 -27.03 1.82 -1.65
C VAL A 654 -26.95 1.80 -0.13
N ARG A 655 -26.36 0.75 0.42
CA ARG A 655 -26.17 0.57 1.85
C ARG A 655 -24.71 0.32 2.16
N VAL A 656 -24.18 1.09 3.10
CA VAL A 656 -22.82 0.95 3.64
C VAL A 656 -22.95 0.53 5.10
N ASP A 657 -22.58 -0.71 5.41
CA ASP A 657 -22.68 -1.26 6.78
C ASP A 657 -21.49 -0.80 7.62
N GLN A 658 -21.69 -0.44 8.89
CA GLN A 658 -20.59 0.04 9.75
C GLN A 658 -19.41 -0.95 9.86
N ARG A 659 -19.66 -2.25 9.67
CA ARG A 659 -18.62 -3.30 9.72
C ARG A 659 -17.63 -3.24 8.55
N THR A 660 -17.91 -2.45 7.52
CA THR A 660 -16.94 -2.18 6.45
C THR A 660 -15.83 -1.25 6.93
N GLY A 661 -15.99 -0.57 8.07
CA GLY A 661 -15.08 0.47 8.53
C GLY A 661 -15.34 1.84 7.91
N VAL A 662 -16.20 1.93 6.88
CA VAL A 662 -16.53 3.19 6.21
C VAL A 662 -17.57 3.96 7.02
N THR A 663 -17.21 5.14 7.51
CA THR A 663 -18.13 6.00 8.25
C THR A 663 -18.87 6.98 7.34
N MET A 664 -19.97 7.55 7.85
CA MET A 664 -20.67 8.61 7.12
C MET A 664 -19.80 9.87 7.01
N GLU A 665 -18.93 10.13 7.98
CA GLU A 665 -18.02 11.27 7.99
C GLU A 665 -16.97 11.16 6.87
N ASP A 666 -16.39 9.96 6.68
CA ASP A 666 -15.47 9.68 5.57
C ASP A 666 -16.16 9.78 4.21
N PHE A 667 -17.45 9.45 4.16
CA PHE A 667 -18.21 9.55 2.91
C PHE A 667 -18.51 11.01 2.54
N ILE A 668 -18.99 11.82 3.50
CA ILE A 668 -19.37 13.21 3.21
C ILE A 668 -18.17 14.16 3.06
N SER A 669 -16.97 13.74 3.47
CA SER A 669 -15.75 14.49 3.18
C SER A 669 -15.35 14.41 1.69
N LEU A 670 -15.83 13.38 0.99
CA LEU A 670 -15.51 13.12 -0.42
C LEU A 670 -16.69 13.34 -1.37
N TYR A 671 -17.92 13.07 -0.93
CA TYR A 671 -19.12 13.07 -1.77
C TYR A 671 -20.28 13.87 -1.15
N GLU A 672 -21.06 14.53 -1.98
CA GLU A 672 -22.29 15.24 -1.62
C GLU A 672 -23.49 14.81 -2.47
N GLU A 673 -24.71 15.15 -2.03
CA GLU A 673 -25.91 14.90 -2.83
C GLU A 673 -25.83 15.69 -4.15
N GLY A 674 -26.12 15.02 -5.26
CA GLY A 674 -25.98 15.58 -6.60
C GLY A 674 -24.75 15.07 -7.36
N ASP A 675 -23.70 14.64 -6.66
CA ASP A 675 -22.49 14.10 -7.28
C ASP A 675 -22.83 12.92 -8.18
N ILE A 676 -22.31 12.94 -9.42
CA ILE A 676 -22.40 11.82 -10.35
C ILE A 676 -21.26 10.87 -10.03
N VAL A 677 -21.59 9.62 -9.71
CA VAL A 677 -20.62 8.62 -9.26
C VAL A 677 -20.84 7.29 -9.97
N SER A 678 -19.76 6.50 -10.04
CA SER A 678 -19.86 5.04 -10.19
C SER A 678 -19.77 4.41 -8.79
N VAL A 679 -20.65 3.45 -8.52
CA VAL A 679 -20.74 2.74 -7.25
C VAL A 679 -20.66 1.25 -7.52
N SER A 680 -19.62 0.61 -6.98
CA SER A 680 -19.38 -0.81 -7.08
C SER A 680 -19.72 -1.52 -5.76
N GLY A 681 -20.29 -2.72 -5.84
CA GLY A 681 -20.68 -3.47 -4.64
C GLY A 681 -21.30 -4.83 -4.95
N ILE A 682 -21.92 -5.43 -3.94
CA ILE A 682 -22.66 -6.69 -4.08
C ILE A 682 -24.15 -6.40 -4.27
N ALA A 683 -24.71 -6.81 -5.40
CA ALA A 683 -26.15 -6.72 -5.64
C ALA A 683 -26.90 -7.59 -4.63
N SER A 684 -27.88 -7.02 -3.95
CA SER A 684 -28.63 -7.71 -2.89
C SER A 684 -30.09 -7.28 -2.87
N ILE A 685 -30.87 -7.91 -2.01
CA ILE A 685 -32.24 -7.53 -1.71
C ILE A 685 -32.43 -7.60 -0.19
N HIS A 686 -33.30 -6.73 0.33
CA HIS A 686 -33.77 -6.82 1.69
C HIS A 686 -35.29 -6.62 1.70
N TYR A 687 -35.99 -7.69 2.06
CA TYR A 687 -37.42 -7.88 1.82
C TYR A 687 -37.75 -7.70 0.32
N GLU A 688 -38.44 -6.61 -0.03
CA GLU A 688 -38.87 -6.31 -1.41
C GLU A 688 -38.02 -5.22 -2.07
N THR A 689 -36.95 -4.76 -1.41
CA THR A 689 -36.12 -3.64 -1.89
C THR A 689 -34.76 -4.14 -2.34
N TYR A 690 -34.48 -4.02 -3.64
CA TYR A 690 -33.13 -4.23 -4.17
C TYR A 690 -32.20 -3.14 -3.67
N GLN A 691 -30.98 -3.55 -3.32
CA GLN A 691 -29.96 -2.65 -2.82
C GLN A 691 -28.56 -3.09 -3.24
N LEU A 692 -27.64 -2.14 -3.35
CA LEU A 692 -26.23 -2.38 -3.51
C LEU A 692 -25.54 -2.33 -2.14
N LEU A 693 -24.81 -3.40 -1.80
CA LEU A 693 -24.00 -3.44 -0.59
C LEU A 693 -22.57 -3.02 -0.94
N VAL A 694 -22.16 -1.83 -0.49
CA VAL A 694 -20.79 -1.35 -0.66
C VAL A 694 -19.93 -1.90 0.46
N THR A 695 -18.77 -2.44 0.13
CA THR A 695 -17.85 -3.07 1.08
C THR A 695 -16.59 -2.24 1.38
N ASP A 696 -16.34 -1.18 0.60
CA ASP A 696 -15.13 -0.38 0.62
C ASP A 696 -15.44 1.03 0.08
N LEU A 697 -14.81 2.08 0.62
CA LEU A 697 -15.05 3.46 0.18
C LEU A 697 -14.53 3.71 -1.24
N GLY A 698 -13.41 3.09 -1.63
CA GLY A 698 -12.84 3.18 -2.97
C GLY A 698 -13.71 2.54 -4.07
N HIS A 699 -14.77 1.84 -3.69
CA HIS A 699 -15.79 1.39 -4.64
C HIS A 699 -16.77 2.50 -5.06
N VAL A 700 -16.68 3.70 -4.50
CA VAL A 700 -17.42 4.88 -4.95
C VAL A 700 -16.43 5.81 -5.64
N GLN A 701 -16.71 6.22 -6.87
CA GLN A 701 -15.82 7.09 -7.63
C GLN A 701 -16.62 8.19 -8.30
N LYS A 702 -16.19 9.44 -8.16
CA LYS A 702 -16.77 10.56 -8.92
C LYS A 702 -16.54 10.33 -10.40
N LEU A 703 -17.60 10.48 -11.18
CA LEU A 703 -17.53 10.52 -12.63
C LEU A 703 -17.41 11.99 -13.03
N THR A 704 -16.36 12.33 -13.77
CA THR A 704 -16.18 13.68 -14.32
C THR A 704 -17.37 14.00 -15.23
N SER A 705 -17.99 15.17 -15.01
CA SER A 705 -19.17 15.59 -15.74
C SER A 705 -18.77 16.26 -17.07
N SER A 706 -19.78 16.64 -17.85
CA SER A 706 -19.64 17.18 -19.21
C SER A 706 -19.72 18.71 -19.28
N THR A 707 -19.66 19.38 -18.12
CA THR A 707 -19.85 20.83 -18.03
C THR A 707 -18.50 21.55 -17.97
N PRO A 708 -18.19 22.44 -18.93
CA PRO A 708 -16.94 23.19 -18.90
C PRO A 708 -16.96 24.27 -17.80
N PRO A 709 -15.79 24.68 -17.28
CA PRO A 709 -15.68 25.75 -16.31
C PRO A 709 -16.17 27.08 -16.88
N VAL A 710 -16.58 28.00 -16.00
CA VAL A 710 -17.14 29.31 -16.37
C VAL A 710 -16.24 30.43 -15.85
N ILE A 711 -15.90 31.38 -16.74
CA ILE A 711 -15.14 32.60 -16.38
C ILE A 711 -16.11 33.79 -16.25
N GLY A 712 -16.36 34.21 -15.00
CA GLY A 712 -17.15 35.38 -14.61
C GLY A 712 -16.42 36.71 -14.87
N ASP A 713 -17.09 37.85 -14.68
CA ASP A 713 -16.54 39.18 -14.99
C ASP A 713 -15.49 39.67 -13.97
N LEU A 714 -14.56 40.51 -14.42
CA LEU A 714 -13.53 41.09 -13.55
C LEU A 714 -14.11 42.10 -12.55
N PRO A 715 -13.57 42.17 -11.32
CA PRO A 715 -13.98 43.17 -10.34
C PRO A 715 -13.44 44.58 -10.64
N PHE A 716 -12.60 44.74 -11.67
CA PHE A 716 -12.03 46.02 -12.09
C PHE A 716 -11.81 46.08 -13.60
N THR A 717 -11.77 47.30 -14.14
CA THR A 717 -11.36 47.59 -15.52
C THR A 717 -10.12 48.49 -15.59
N THR A 718 -9.66 48.99 -14.44
CA THR A 718 -8.48 49.85 -14.32
C THR A 718 -7.70 49.50 -13.06
N PHE A 719 -6.37 49.61 -13.09
CA PHE A 719 -5.53 49.43 -11.91
C PHE A 719 -4.44 50.51 -11.85
N ASP A 720 -4.19 51.06 -10.66
CA ASP A 720 -3.09 52.01 -10.44
C ASP A 720 -1.73 51.30 -10.47
N ILE A 721 -0.81 51.79 -11.31
CA ILE A 721 0.54 51.23 -11.50
C ILE A 721 1.42 51.23 -10.25
N THR A 722 1.04 51.94 -9.18
CA THR A 722 1.82 52.04 -7.94
C THR A 722 1.31 51.11 -6.84
N ASN A 723 0.18 50.43 -7.06
CA ASN A 723 -0.36 49.48 -6.10
C ASN A 723 0.18 48.06 -6.34
N THR A 724 0.14 47.25 -5.29
CA THR A 724 0.24 45.79 -5.39
C THR A 724 -1.17 45.22 -5.46
N TYR A 725 -1.39 44.29 -6.39
CA TYR A 725 -2.63 43.53 -6.53
C TYR A 725 -2.34 42.05 -6.41
N ASP A 726 -3.26 41.36 -5.75
CA ASP A 726 -3.36 39.90 -5.73
C ASP A 726 -4.86 39.58 -5.65
N ILE A 727 -5.47 39.40 -6.83
CA ILE A 727 -6.92 39.29 -6.97
C ILE A 727 -7.26 37.89 -7.46
N PRO A 728 -8.12 37.13 -6.76
CA PRO A 728 -8.62 35.85 -7.24
C PRO A 728 -9.31 35.97 -8.60
N VAL A 729 -9.08 35.00 -9.45
CA VAL A 729 -9.77 34.89 -10.75
C VAL A 729 -11.22 34.48 -10.56
N PRO A 730 -12.18 35.08 -11.30
CA PRO A 730 -13.59 34.74 -11.20
C PRO A 730 -13.90 33.47 -12.01
N VAL A 731 -13.31 32.32 -11.64
CA VAL A 731 -13.58 31.02 -12.27
C VAL A 731 -14.45 30.18 -11.35
N THR A 732 -15.51 29.59 -11.90
CA THR A 732 -16.37 28.64 -11.19
C THR A 732 -16.58 27.41 -12.05
N ASP A 733 -16.51 26.25 -11.42
CA ASP A 733 -16.80 24.97 -12.03
C ASP A 733 -17.97 24.30 -11.27
N LEU A 734 -18.92 23.70 -11.98
CA LEU A 734 -20.16 23.19 -11.37
C LEU A 734 -20.00 21.78 -10.80
N ASP A 735 -19.05 21.02 -11.32
CA ASP A 735 -18.68 19.65 -10.98
C ASP A 735 -17.54 19.61 -9.95
N GLY A 736 -16.84 20.72 -9.76
CA GLY A 736 -15.77 20.87 -8.78
C GLY A 736 -14.45 20.24 -9.25
N ASP A 737 -14.30 19.96 -10.55
CA ASP A 737 -13.15 19.30 -11.15
C ASP A 737 -12.25 20.29 -11.91
N LEU A 738 -12.21 21.55 -11.48
CA LEU A 738 -11.31 22.56 -12.02
C LEU A 738 -9.84 22.12 -11.85
N ASP A 739 -9.12 21.97 -12.96
CA ASP A 739 -7.75 21.46 -13.01
C ASP A 739 -6.73 22.62 -13.01
N GLU A 740 -6.79 23.47 -14.03
CA GLU A 740 -5.82 24.55 -14.22
C GLU A 740 -6.49 25.89 -14.50
N VAL A 741 -5.97 26.96 -13.89
CA VAL A 741 -6.25 28.35 -14.29
C VAL A 741 -4.97 29.09 -14.63
N HIS A 742 -4.93 29.65 -15.84
CA HIS A 742 -3.80 30.42 -16.35
C HIS A 742 -4.20 31.87 -16.60
N VAL A 743 -3.50 32.80 -15.95
CA VAL A 743 -3.68 34.24 -16.15
C VAL A 743 -2.51 34.83 -16.92
N LYS A 744 -2.82 35.58 -17.99
CA LYS A 744 -1.83 36.35 -18.75
C LYS A 744 -2.23 37.81 -18.83
N LEU A 745 -1.31 38.72 -18.54
CA LEU A 745 -1.47 40.15 -18.77
C LEU A 745 -0.49 40.60 -19.86
N ASN A 746 -1.02 41.01 -21.01
CA ASN A 746 -0.28 41.41 -22.20
C ASN A 746 0.76 40.37 -22.64
N GLY A 747 0.38 39.09 -22.56
CA GLY A 747 1.23 37.94 -22.90
C GLY A 747 2.17 37.46 -21.78
N VAL A 748 2.27 38.18 -20.66
CA VAL A 748 3.09 37.79 -19.50
C VAL A 748 2.26 36.95 -18.54
N SER A 749 2.76 35.76 -18.16
CA SER A 749 2.09 34.88 -17.19
C SER A 749 2.14 35.47 -15.78
N LEU A 750 1.02 35.50 -15.07
CA LEU A 750 0.91 36.03 -13.70
C LEU A 750 0.72 34.94 -12.63
N GLY A 751 0.51 33.69 -13.03
CA GLY A 751 0.17 32.58 -12.12
C GLY A 751 -1.33 32.29 -12.11
N GLU A 752 -1.84 31.84 -10.95
CA GLU A 752 -3.24 31.46 -10.72
C GLU A 752 -4.14 32.65 -10.28
N THR A 753 -3.53 33.75 -9.84
CA THR A 753 -4.21 35.01 -9.48
C THR A 753 -3.79 36.16 -10.40
N ILE A 754 -4.50 37.29 -10.33
CA ILE A 754 -4.08 38.52 -11.00
C ILE A 754 -3.08 39.26 -10.10
N ALA A 755 -1.84 38.76 -10.08
CA ALA A 755 -0.73 39.32 -9.30
C ALA A 755 -0.02 40.45 -10.07
N ILE A 756 -0.14 41.69 -9.61
CA ILE A 756 0.50 42.87 -10.25
C ILE A 756 1.33 43.62 -9.22
N SER A 757 2.63 43.74 -9.49
CA SER A 757 3.57 44.51 -8.65
C SER A 757 3.63 46.00 -9.06
N PRO A 758 3.98 46.91 -8.13
CA PRO A 758 4.19 48.32 -8.45
C PRO A 758 5.24 48.51 -9.56
N LEU A 759 4.92 49.38 -10.51
CA LEU A 759 5.70 49.72 -11.70
C LEU A 759 6.00 48.56 -12.66
N ALA A 760 5.33 47.42 -12.51
CA ALA A 760 5.44 46.32 -13.48
C ALA A 760 4.90 46.70 -14.86
N TYR A 761 3.86 47.56 -14.90
CA TYR A 761 3.22 48.04 -16.12
C TYR A 761 3.23 49.57 -16.18
N LYS A 762 3.34 50.10 -17.40
CA LYS A 762 3.28 51.54 -17.68
C LYS A 762 1.81 51.96 -17.83
N PRO A 763 1.45 53.24 -17.65
CA PRO A 763 0.13 53.71 -18.02
C PRO A 763 -0.23 53.32 -19.47
N GLY A 764 -1.39 52.70 -19.66
CA GLY A 764 -1.80 52.17 -20.96
C GLY A 764 -2.84 51.06 -20.86
N ARG A 765 -3.35 50.63 -22.01
CA ARG A 765 -4.31 49.53 -22.13
C ARG A 765 -3.58 48.21 -22.34
N TYR A 766 -4.05 47.17 -21.68
CA TYR A 766 -3.48 45.83 -21.71
C TYR A 766 -4.59 44.79 -21.83
N GLU A 767 -4.28 43.68 -22.49
CA GLU A 767 -5.17 42.51 -22.58
C GLU A 767 -4.89 41.57 -21.41
N LEU A 768 -5.90 41.29 -20.59
CA LEU A 768 -5.87 40.26 -19.56
C LEU A 768 -6.62 39.02 -20.06
N THR A 769 -5.93 37.93 -20.28
CA THR A 769 -6.52 36.65 -20.70
C THR A 769 -6.55 35.69 -19.51
N ILE A 770 -7.72 35.14 -19.22
CA ILE A 770 -7.92 34.05 -18.26
C ILE A 770 -8.29 32.81 -19.06
N ARG A 771 -7.60 31.71 -18.79
CA ARG A 771 -7.92 30.39 -19.32
C ARG A 771 -8.17 29.44 -18.16
N ALA A 772 -9.27 28.69 -18.21
CA ALA A 772 -9.56 27.63 -17.26
C ALA A 772 -9.72 26.29 -18.00
N THR A 773 -9.23 25.22 -17.40
CA THR A 773 -9.35 23.84 -17.87
C THR A 773 -9.85 22.97 -16.71
N ASP A 774 -10.78 22.05 -16.98
CA ASP A 774 -11.22 21.03 -16.01
C ASP A 774 -10.46 19.70 -16.21
N GLN A 775 -10.64 18.77 -15.27
CA GLN A 775 -10.04 17.42 -15.31
C GLN A 775 -10.60 16.57 -16.46
N ALA A 776 -11.79 16.90 -16.97
CA ALA A 776 -12.36 16.32 -18.19
C ALA A 776 -11.70 16.85 -19.49
N GLY A 777 -10.82 17.85 -19.38
CA GLY A 777 -10.10 18.47 -20.49
C GLY A 777 -10.90 19.52 -21.27
N HIS A 778 -12.08 19.93 -20.80
CA HIS A 778 -12.75 21.10 -21.37
C HIS A 778 -11.98 22.34 -21.01
N ARG A 779 -11.89 23.26 -21.98
CA ARG A 779 -11.10 24.48 -21.87
C ARG A 779 -11.93 25.68 -22.27
N VAL A 780 -11.96 26.69 -21.40
CA VAL A 780 -12.53 28.01 -21.67
C VAL A 780 -11.47 29.09 -21.57
N GLU A 781 -11.62 30.14 -22.37
CA GLU A 781 -10.70 31.27 -22.39
C GLU A 781 -11.49 32.56 -22.60
N LYS A 782 -11.22 33.58 -21.78
CA LYS A 782 -11.87 34.90 -21.85
C LYS A 782 -10.84 36.00 -21.70
N THR A 783 -10.93 37.00 -22.58
CA THR A 783 -10.01 38.15 -22.61
C THR A 783 -10.75 39.42 -22.21
N TYR A 784 -10.10 40.22 -21.37
CA TYR A 784 -10.56 41.51 -20.88
C TYR A 784 -9.60 42.62 -21.30
N GLU A 785 -10.13 43.82 -21.54
CA GLU A 785 -9.32 45.02 -21.67
C GLU A 785 -9.24 45.71 -20.30
N VAL A 786 -8.02 45.88 -19.78
CA VAL A 786 -7.74 46.59 -18.54
C VAL A 786 -6.81 47.77 -18.78
N GLU A 787 -7.03 48.90 -18.10
CA GLU A 787 -6.18 50.09 -18.22
C GLU A 787 -5.32 50.27 -16.96
N ALA A 788 -4.00 50.23 -17.13
CA ALA A 788 -3.08 50.67 -16.10
C ALA A 788 -3.05 52.20 -16.07
N VAL A 789 -3.22 52.78 -14.88
CA VAL A 789 -3.36 54.24 -14.71
C VAL A 789 -2.47 54.75 -13.57
N ILE A 790 -2.31 56.06 -13.48
CA ILE A 790 -1.72 56.73 -12.32
C ILE A 790 -2.72 57.74 -11.78
N HIS A 791 -3.01 57.67 -10.47
CA HIS A 791 -3.87 58.65 -9.81
C HIS A 791 -3.08 59.85 -9.31
N LEU A 792 -3.70 61.03 -9.31
CA LEU A 792 -3.09 62.28 -8.87
C LEU A 792 -2.58 62.16 -7.42
N GLY A 793 -3.38 61.54 -6.56
CA GLY A 793 -3.05 61.32 -5.15
C GLY A 793 -1.91 60.32 -4.91
N ARG A 794 -1.39 59.67 -5.96
CA ARG A 794 -0.38 58.60 -5.89
C ARG A 794 0.95 58.97 -6.55
N LEU A 795 1.08 60.20 -7.05
CA LEU A 795 2.31 60.69 -7.68
C LEU A 795 3.53 60.63 -6.76
N ASP A 796 3.35 60.72 -5.44
CA ASP A 796 4.42 60.62 -4.46
C ASP A 796 4.89 59.18 -4.29
N GLU A 797 3.97 58.21 -4.32
CA GLU A 797 4.31 56.78 -4.38
C GLU A 797 5.06 56.43 -5.66
N LEU A 798 4.67 57.00 -6.81
CA LEU A 798 5.41 56.85 -8.07
C LEU A 798 6.89 57.28 -7.90
N VAL A 799 7.16 58.38 -7.20
CA VAL A 799 8.53 58.83 -6.93
C VAL A 799 9.28 57.87 -6.01
N LYS A 800 8.65 57.42 -4.92
CA LYS A 800 9.26 56.49 -3.95
C LYS A 800 9.60 55.15 -4.61
N TYR A 801 8.67 54.54 -5.33
CA TYR A 801 8.93 53.32 -6.10
C TYR A 801 9.95 53.55 -7.20
N GLY A 802 9.96 54.74 -7.82
CA GLY A 802 11.00 55.18 -8.74
C GLY A 802 12.40 55.05 -8.13
N LYS A 803 12.59 55.54 -6.91
CA LYS A 803 13.84 55.42 -6.17
C LYS A 803 14.15 53.97 -5.79
N THR A 804 13.17 53.23 -5.27
CA THR A 804 13.36 51.81 -4.88
C THR A 804 13.81 50.95 -6.06
N GLN A 805 13.28 51.21 -7.26
CA GLN A 805 13.66 50.53 -8.52
C GLN A 805 14.88 51.17 -9.20
N SER A 806 15.63 52.03 -8.49
CA SER A 806 16.85 52.69 -8.98
C SER A 806 16.67 53.58 -10.22
N TYR A 807 15.46 54.07 -10.50
CA TYR A 807 15.21 54.99 -11.61
C TYR A 807 15.70 56.42 -11.35
N LEU A 808 16.00 56.78 -10.09
CA LEU A 808 16.45 58.11 -9.68
C LEU A 808 17.22 58.05 -8.35
N ASP A 809 18.10 59.04 -8.11
CA ASP A 809 18.90 59.14 -6.88
C ASP A 809 18.16 59.85 -5.72
N ASP A 810 18.65 59.69 -4.48
CA ASP A 810 18.01 60.25 -3.27
C ASP A 810 17.80 61.77 -3.36
N LYS A 811 18.71 62.50 -4.01
CA LYS A 811 18.60 63.95 -4.18
C LYS A 811 17.46 64.30 -5.13
N MET A 812 17.33 63.53 -6.22
CA MET A 812 16.25 63.71 -7.18
C MET A 812 14.91 63.27 -6.58
N GLU A 813 14.87 62.24 -5.73
CA GLU A 813 13.68 61.79 -5.01
C GLU A 813 13.08 62.95 -4.19
N GLN A 814 13.88 63.52 -3.29
CA GLN A 814 13.46 64.63 -2.43
C GLN A 814 12.97 65.84 -3.23
N HIS A 815 13.63 66.11 -4.36
CA HIS A 815 13.27 67.22 -5.22
C HIS A 815 11.95 66.99 -5.96
N LEU A 816 11.74 65.79 -6.51
CA LEU A 816 10.50 65.42 -7.20
C LEU A 816 9.32 65.35 -6.22
N LEU A 817 9.51 64.79 -5.02
CA LEU A 817 8.47 64.73 -3.98
C LEU A 817 7.92 66.12 -3.66
N LYS A 818 8.77 67.14 -3.50
CA LYS A 818 8.32 68.52 -3.24
C LYS A 818 7.43 69.05 -4.36
N LYS A 819 7.81 68.81 -5.61
CA LYS A 819 7.06 69.28 -6.78
C LYS A 819 5.78 68.50 -7.03
N VAL A 820 5.79 67.21 -6.76
CA VAL A 820 4.60 66.36 -6.76
C VAL A 820 3.58 66.89 -5.75
N ILE A 821 4.01 67.21 -4.52
CA ILE A 821 3.14 67.79 -3.50
C ILE A 821 2.55 69.13 -3.98
N ASP A 822 3.33 69.96 -4.66
CA ASP A 822 2.83 71.22 -5.23
C ASP A 822 1.72 70.99 -6.27
N VAL A 823 1.83 69.94 -7.10
CA VAL A 823 0.81 69.53 -8.08
C VAL A 823 -0.43 69.00 -7.34
N GLN A 824 -0.26 68.06 -6.41
CA GLN A 824 -1.34 67.46 -5.64
C GLN A 824 -2.15 68.50 -4.84
N ARG A 825 -1.49 69.53 -4.30
CA ARG A 825 -2.11 70.58 -3.45
C ARG A 825 -2.47 71.86 -4.20
N ALA A 826 -2.48 71.86 -5.53
CA ALA A 826 -2.84 73.05 -6.30
C ALA A 826 -4.29 73.51 -6.00
N LYS A 827 -4.49 74.83 -5.87
CA LYS A 827 -5.75 75.44 -5.42
C LYS A 827 -6.90 75.34 -6.43
N ASN A 828 -6.58 75.14 -7.72
CA ASN A 828 -7.53 74.98 -8.82
C ASN A 828 -6.84 74.25 -9.99
N ASP A 829 -7.62 73.87 -11.01
CA ASP A 829 -7.16 73.03 -12.12
C ASP A 829 -6.13 73.72 -13.01
N GLU A 830 -6.29 75.03 -13.27
CA GLU A 830 -5.33 75.82 -14.06
C GLU A 830 -3.96 75.89 -13.38
N ALA A 831 -3.93 76.16 -12.07
CA ALA A 831 -2.70 76.14 -11.29
C ALA A 831 -2.09 74.73 -11.23
N ARG A 832 -2.92 73.68 -11.19
CA ARG A 832 -2.46 72.28 -11.21
C ARG A 832 -1.80 71.93 -12.54
N LEU A 833 -2.43 72.29 -13.66
CA LEU A 833 -1.92 72.03 -15.00
C LEU A 833 -0.57 72.73 -15.23
N ASN A 834 -0.45 74.01 -14.83
CA ASN A 834 0.81 74.76 -14.92
C ASN A 834 1.94 74.09 -14.11
N LYS A 835 1.64 73.64 -12.89
CA LYS A 835 2.62 72.94 -12.04
C LYS A 835 2.97 71.55 -12.58
N TRP A 836 2.00 70.81 -13.12
CA TRP A 836 2.22 69.52 -13.76
C TRP A 836 3.12 69.65 -14.99
N ASN A 837 2.88 70.65 -15.83
CA ASN A 837 3.72 70.94 -17.00
C ASN A 837 5.16 71.28 -16.57
N ALA A 838 5.33 72.06 -15.50
CA ALA A 838 6.65 72.35 -14.93
C ALA A 838 7.35 71.10 -14.38
N LEU A 839 6.62 70.22 -13.68
CA LEU A 839 7.12 68.94 -13.19
C LEU A 839 7.55 68.02 -14.35
N ARG A 840 6.70 67.83 -15.35
CA ARG A 840 7.01 67.02 -16.54
C ARG A 840 8.20 67.57 -17.33
N HIS A 841 8.29 68.90 -17.49
CA HIS A 841 9.42 69.52 -18.16
C HIS A 841 10.72 69.20 -17.42
N GLN A 842 10.72 69.30 -16.09
CA GLN A 842 11.88 68.95 -15.30
C GLN A 842 12.27 67.49 -15.42
N ILE A 843 11.31 66.56 -15.34
CA ILE A 843 11.58 65.12 -15.50
C ILE A 843 12.26 64.87 -16.85
N ARG A 844 11.78 65.50 -17.92
CA ARG A 844 12.40 65.42 -19.26
C ARG A 844 13.82 65.99 -19.30
N VAL A 845 14.07 67.14 -18.66
CA VAL A 845 15.41 67.77 -18.62
C VAL A 845 16.43 66.95 -17.83
N GLN A 846 15.97 66.19 -16.82
CA GLN A 846 16.82 65.35 -15.97
C GLN A 846 16.96 63.91 -16.46
N SER A 847 16.19 63.50 -17.47
CA SER A 847 16.33 62.23 -18.18
C SER A 847 17.75 62.03 -18.70
N GLY A 848 18.34 60.85 -18.44
CA GLY A 848 19.71 60.51 -18.84
C GLY A 848 20.81 61.24 -18.05
N LYS A 849 20.44 61.99 -17.01
CA LYS A 849 21.38 62.61 -16.06
C LYS A 849 21.18 62.09 -14.65
N LYS A 850 19.95 62.28 -14.14
CA LYS A 850 19.55 62.00 -12.77
C LYS A 850 18.27 61.19 -12.66
N ILE A 851 17.60 60.99 -13.80
CA ILE A 851 16.43 60.14 -13.96
C ILE A 851 16.74 59.20 -15.12
N GLU A 852 16.52 57.91 -14.91
CA GLU A 852 16.65 56.89 -15.93
C GLU A 852 15.62 57.11 -17.06
N PRO A 853 16.03 57.06 -18.34
CA PRO A 853 15.11 57.28 -19.46
C PRO A 853 13.90 56.33 -19.47
N SER A 854 14.05 55.11 -18.95
CA SER A 854 13.00 54.10 -18.83
C SER A 854 11.90 54.46 -17.83
N PHE A 855 12.11 55.47 -16.98
CA PHE A 855 11.13 55.93 -16.00
C PHE A 855 10.12 56.94 -16.56
N LEU A 856 10.46 57.66 -17.64
CA LEU A 856 9.58 58.68 -18.24
C LEU A 856 8.20 58.17 -18.65
N PRO A 857 8.05 56.96 -19.22
CA PRO A 857 6.75 56.42 -19.59
C PRO A 857 5.76 56.28 -18.44
N PHE A 858 6.21 56.16 -17.19
CA PHE A 858 5.32 56.08 -16.02
C PHE A 858 4.68 57.43 -15.64
N TRP A 859 5.23 58.54 -16.14
CA TRP A 859 4.73 59.90 -15.90
C TRP A 859 3.68 60.34 -16.94
N ASP A 860 2.65 59.51 -17.11
CA ASP A 860 1.45 59.90 -17.87
C ASP A 860 0.59 60.89 -17.07
N VAL A 861 -0.32 61.58 -17.76
CA VAL A 861 -1.27 62.50 -17.12
C VAL A 861 -2.15 61.73 -16.14
N PRO A 862 -2.22 62.13 -14.85
CA PRO A 862 -3.06 61.45 -13.89
C PRO A 862 -4.53 61.46 -14.29
N VAL A 863 -5.26 60.40 -13.93
CA VAL A 863 -6.66 60.19 -14.37
C VAL A 863 -7.55 61.41 -14.10
N GLU A 864 -7.41 62.02 -12.91
CA GLU A 864 -8.19 63.19 -12.49
C GLU A 864 -7.86 64.44 -13.29
N MET A 865 -6.66 64.51 -13.88
CA MET A 865 -6.21 65.63 -14.69
C MET A 865 -6.59 65.51 -16.16
N LYS A 866 -6.87 64.29 -16.65
CA LYS A 866 -7.25 64.05 -18.06
C LYS A 866 -8.54 64.78 -18.48
N LYS A 867 -9.42 65.14 -17.54
CA LYS A 867 -10.67 65.91 -17.81
C LYS A 867 -10.47 67.42 -17.88
N ALA A 868 -9.37 67.94 -17.33
CA ALA A 868 -9.05 69.37 -17.26
C ALA A 868 -8.04 69.81 -18.34
N MET A 869 -7.55 68.84 -19.14
CA MET A 869 -6.74 69.02 -20.35
C MET A 869 -7.64 68.81 -21.56
#